data_AF-K2DBI8-F1
#
_entry.id   AF-K2DBI8-F1
#
_cell.length_a   1.000
_cell.length_b   1.000
_cell.length_c   1.000
_cell.angle_alpha   90.00
_cell.angle_beta   90.00
_cell.angle_gamma   90.00
#
_symmetry.space_group_name_H-M   'P 1'
#
loop_
_entity.id
_entity.type
_entity.pdbx_description
1 polymer ?
#
loop_
_entity_poly.entity_id
_entity_poly.type
_entity_poly.pdbx_seq_one_letter_code
_entity_poly.pdbx_strand_id
1 'polypeptide(L)'
;MSKKFLKVFNSPFSGPLFFWSASMFANFLNWLFNLHAGRLLTKEDFAILTVFLSFQYLVTVPANALLTTVSRFAAYYHEKAEHKKYFDFFRQYWWLSWVLGVLSLTIFTILLNPLSSFFGISSPYFMGIFSLLLTPLFLLSFEKGVLFGRLAFIWVGILIITEALVKYLFLFFSASLPFKPLEVAVGSLPISIFAAWFISLLIARSFHPISAYKPSPEKKENLFDTYKFLSNSLFATLGTVLIYSLDVLLVKHFFNVSDAGIYATLSLLGKILYFGAGSLIGILIPLTARSLAQNSSGRKGFITLLSIVSAAGAFLLSLYIFAPHFIVNLLLTQKGFVAIEYLNRYSLAMFLLVLSTCFSTYNLAKKNYFPSRLIILFALIQAGLITLYHNSLSQVVDVVLRTNILLFAAILVTEVLNFSSDTLKNNFSQLIDLFRSDKAVTNSSGKKILIFNWRDTKHLLSGGAEVYIQEIATNLVQKGYSVTVFTSNDQRNPKYETIGGVNIIRRGGFVTVYIWAFLYYVLKLRGKFNLIIDCENGIPFFTPLYSNIPVILLVHHVHQDVFFSSLVPPFSWIANFLESFFMPSVYKKQNVVAVSNSTAEELKNEVGLKVTSIITNGVKIDGAAVIKKSAKPTIIYLGRLKKYKNIDVLIHAFSNLLKELPEARLIIAGEGDQKEKLERLVTDLNLKTKIEFTGKISEKRKTRLLSSAWAMVQPSSQEGWGITCLEANACKTPVIASNVSGLKDAVKEGISGYLFDQGNSIQLSNILKNLILDTKKRKALEKSSKRWSQHFSWQKQAQKFDLLISQTLQDSRPQKTNISLSNLFRKLILSRI
;
A
#
# COMPACT_ATOMS: atom_id res chain seq x y z
N MET A 1 28.19 -2.28 -28.43
CA MET A 1 27.28 -1.91 -27.31
C MET A 1 27.32 -3.01 -26.26
N SER A 2 27.69 -2.72 -25.00
CA SER A 2 28.01 -3.76 -24.00
C SER A 2 26.77 -4.49 -23.44
N LYS A 3 26.92 -5.77 -23.10
CA LYS A 3 25.86 -6.63 -22.49
C LYS A 3 25.22 -6.07 -21.20
N LYS A 4 25.80 -5.02 -20.57
CA LYS A 4 25.19 -4.29 -19.45
C LYS A 4 24.06 -3.35 -19.90
N PHE A 5 24.13 -2.77 -21.10
CA PHE A 5 23.09 -1.87 -21.63
C PHE A 5 21.81 -2.63 -21.98
N LEU A 6 21.95 -3.87 -22.48
CA LEU A 6 20.82 -4.78 -22.77
C LEU A 6 20.10 -5.29 -21.51
N LYS A 7 20.78 -5.34 -20.35
CA LYS A 7 20.14 -5.75 -19.07
C LYS A 7 19.15 -4.71 -18.54
N VAL A 8 19.31 -3.43 -18.87
CA VAL A 8 18.36 -2.36 -18.49
C VAL A 8 17.03 -2.54 -19.22
N PHE A 9 17.06 -2.97 -20.49
CA PHE A 9 15.89 -3.24 -21.31
C PHE A 9 15.09 -4.48 -20.88
N ASN A 10 15.70 -5.43 -20.17
CA ASN A 10 15.04 -6.63 -19.64
C ASN A 10 14.51 -6.48 -18.20
N SER A 11 14.60 -5.29 -17.60
CA SER A 11 13.97 -5.04 -16.30
C SER A 11 12.46 -4.81 -16.47
N PRO A 12 11.61 -5.17 -15.49
CA PRO A 12 10.17 -4.87 -15.51
C PRO A 12 9.85 -3.36 -15.54
N PHE A 13 10.85 -2.48 -15.46
CA PHE A 13 10.74 -1.03 -15.53
C PHE A 13 11.10 -0.44 -16.92
N SER A 14 11.64 -1.23 -17.84
CA SER A 14 12.08 -0.73 -19.15
C SER A 14 10.93 -0.20 -20.01
N GLY A 15 9.80 -0.90 -20.02
CA GLY A 15 8.60 -0.48 -20.76
C GLY A 15 8.03 0.86 -20.28
N PRO A 16 7.69 1.01 -18.99
CA PRO A 16 7.24 2.29 -18.43
C PRO A 16 8.22 3.45 -18.64
N LEU A 17 9.53 3.20 -18.47
CA LEU A 17 10.56 4.22 -18.69
C LEU A 17 10.63 4.65 -20.15
N PHE A 18 10.57 3.70 -21.09
CA PHE A 18 10.52 4.02 -22.52
C PHE A 18 9.28 4.85 -22.85
N PHE A 19 8.11 4.46 -22.35
CA PHE A 19 6.87 5.23 -22.57
C PHE A 19 6.96 6.64 -21.99
N TRP A 20 7.58 6.81 -20.82
CA TRP A 20 7.84 8.13 -20.24
C TRP A 20 8.73 8.99 -21.15
N SER A 21 9.87 8.44 -21.59
CA SER A 21 10.78 9.13 -22.51
C SER A 21 10.11 9.46 -23.84
N ALA A 22 9.32 8.54 -24.39
CA ALA A 22 8.54 8.73 -25.61
C ALA A 22 7.49 9.84 -25.43
N SER A 23 6.84 9.90 -24.27
CA SER A 23 5.87 10.95 -23.93
C SER A 23 6.54 12.31 -23.81
N MET A 24 7.70 12.40 -23.18
CA MET A 24 8.48 13.65 -23.11
C MET A 24 8.92 14.10 -24.49
N PHE A 25 9.40 13.18 -25.34
CA PHE A 25 9.78 13.51 -26.71
C PHE A 25 8.60 13.95 -27.57
N ALA A 26 7.45 13.28 -27.47
CA ALA A 26 6.21 13.69 -28.15
C ALA A 26 5.74 15.07 -27.67
N ASN A 27 5.82 15.37 -26.38
CA ASN A 27 5.51 16.69 -25.83
C ASN A 27 6.46 17.77 -26.37
N PHE A 28 7.74 17.46 -26.50
CA PHE A 28 8.72 18.36 -27.12
C PHE A 28 8.40 18.63 -28.61
N LEU A 29 8.02 17.61 -29.38
CA LEU A 29 7.57 17.78 -30.77
C LEU A 29 6.29 18.62 -30.87
N ASN A 30 5.33 18.42 -29.97
CA ASN A 30 4.12 19.24 -29.89
C ASN A 30 4.44 20.71 -29.56
N TRP A 31 5.43 20.95 -28.69
CA TRP A 31 5.92 22.30 -28.41
C TRP A 31 6.59 22.92 -29.65
N LEU A 32 7.44 22.17 -30.36
CA LEU A 32 8.05 22.62 -31.62
C LEU A 32 7.00 22.96 -32.68
N PHE A 33 5.94 22.17 -32.80
CA PHE A 33 4.81 22.48 -33.68
C PHE A 33 4.17 23.84 -33.33
N ASN A 34 3.86 24.08 -32.06
CA ASN A 34 3.27 25.35 -31.64
C ASN A 34 4.23 26.54 -31.86
N LEU A 35 5.52 26.35 -31.57
CA LEU A 35 6.55 27.38 -31.78
C LEU A 35 6.72 27.72 -33.27
N HIS A 36 6.78 26.70 -34.13
CA HIS A 36 6.91 26.88 -35.57
C HIS A 36 5.64 27.53 -36.13
N ALA A 37 4.45 27.08 -35.73
CA ALA A 37 3.18 27.67 -36.15
C ALA A 37 3.10 29.15 -35.77
N GLY A 38 3.52 29.52 -34.55
CA GLY A 38 3.51 30.92 -34.11
C GLY A 38 4.50 31.83 -34.85
N ARG A 39 5.52 31.27 -35.53
CA ARG A 39 6.45 32.04 -36.38
C ARG A 39 5.99 32.13 -37.83
N LEU A 40 5.34 31.07 -38.32
CA LEU A 40 4.99 30.90 -39.73
C LEU A 40 3.59 31.46 -40.05
N LEU A 41 2.66 31.41 -39.10
CA LEU A 41 1.29 31.91 -39.27
C LEU A 41 1.17 33.39 -38.92
N THR A 42 0.20 34.07 -39.53
CA THR A 42 -0.20 35.41 -39.10
C THR A 42 -0.83 35.36 -37.69
N LYS A 43 -0.95 36.51 -37.02
CA LYS A 43 -1.56 36.59 -35.67
C LYS A 43 -3.01 36.06 -35.68
N GLU A 44 -3.76 36.35 -36.73
CA GLU A 44 -5.15 35.92 -36.93
C GLU A 44 -5.23 34.41 -37.19
N ASP A 45 -4.40 33.89 -38.11
CA ASP A 45 -4.34 32.47 -38.43
C ASP A 45 -3.91 31.62 -37.22
N PHE A 46 -2.97 32.11 -36.43
CA PHE A 46 -2.51 31.45 -35.21
C PHE A 46 -3.61 31.40 -34.14
N ALA A 47 -4.45 32.45 -34.05
CA ALA A 47 -5.61 32.46 -33.16
C ALA A 47 -6.63 31.40 -33.58
N ILE A 48 -6.90 31.25 -34.88
CA ILE A 48 -7.76 30.20 -35.43
C ILE A 48 -7.21 28.80 -35.10
N LEU A 49 -5.90 28.56 -35.33
CA LEU A 49 -5.26 27.30 -34.97
C LEU A 49 -5.41 26.97 -33.48
N THR A 50 -5.28 27.97 -32.60
CA THR A 50 -5.42 27.81 -31.15
C THR A 50 -6.85 27.39 -30.74
N VAL A 51 -7.87 27.84 -31.46
CA VAL A 51 -9.27 27.37 -31.28
C VAL A 51 -9.37 25.88 -31.60
N PHE A 52 -8.78 25.42 -32.71
CA PHE A 52 -8.79 24.00 -33.07
C PHE A 52 -8.02 23.12 -32.09
N LEU A 53 -6.86 23.57 -31.60
CA LEU A 53 -6.13 22.86 -30.54
C LEU A 53 -6.95 22.77 -29.25
N SER A 54 -7.72 23.81 -28.93
CA SER A 54 -8.63 23.81 -27.77
C SER A 54 -9.79 22.82 -27.96
N PHE A 55 -10.38 22.76 -29.15
CA PHE A 55 -11.38 21.74 -29.47
C PHE A 55 -10.81 20.33 -29.40
N GLN A 56 -9.57 20.12 -29.85
CA GLN A 56 -8.93 18.82 -29.76
C GLN A 56 -8.88 18.35 -28.30
N TYR A 57 -8.51 19.21 -27.35
CA TYR A 57 -8.53 18.86 -25.93
C TYR A 57 -9.93 18.46 -25.45
N LEU A 58 -10.97 19.19 -25.85
CA LEU A 58 -12.35 18.89 -25.44
C LEU A 58 -12.82 17.55 -26.00
N VAL A 59 -12.61 17.30 -27.29
CA VAL A 59 -13.03 16.06 -27.96
C VAL A 59 -12.27 14.85 -27.42
N THR A 60 -11.03 15.02 -26.93
CA THR A 60 -10.28 13.91 -26.32
C THR A 60 -10.87 13.42 -24.99
N VAL A 61 -11.75 14.18 -24.32
CA VAL A 61 -12.36 13.78 -23.03
C VAL A 61 -13.09 12.43 -23.13
N PRO A 62 -14.10 12.25 -24.00
CA PRO A 62 -14.78 10.96 -24.17
C PRO A 62 -13.85 9.87 -24.74
N ALA A 63 -12.89 10.23 -25.60
CA ALA A 63 -11.93 9.28 -26.15
C ALA A 63 -10.97 8.72 -25.08
N ASN A 64 -10.50 9.55 -24.15
CA ASN A 64 -9.67 9.15 -23.01
C ASN A 64 -10.45 8.32 -21.99
N ALA A 65 -11.75 8.59 -21.81
CA ALA A 65 -12.62 7.76 -20.99
C ALA A 65 -12.75 6.34 -21.56
N LEU A 66 -12.88 6.23 -22.89
CA LEU A 66 -12.85 4.96 -23.61
C LEU A 66 -11.51 4.25 -23.43
N LEU A 67 -10.39 4.94 -23.66
CA LEU A 67 -9.03 4.39 -23.47
C LEU A 67 -8.84 3.82 -22.06
N THR A 68 -9.22 4.59 -21.03
CA THR A 68 -9.12 4.20 -19.61
C THR A 68 -9.93 2.94 -19.33
N THR A 69 -11.15 2.87 -19.89
CA THR A 69 -12.04 1.71 -19.71
C THR A 69 -11.48 0.46 -20.38
N VAL A 70 -11.09 0.56 -21.64
CA VAL A 70 -10.51 -0.54 -22.41
C VAL A 70 -9.23 -1.03 -21.74
N SER A 71 -8.34 -0.13 -21.34
CA SER A 71 -7.11 -0.44 -20.63
C SER A 71 -7.34 -1.26 -19.36
N ARG A 72 -8.29 -0.83 -18.51
CA ARG A 72 -8.59 -1.52 -17.25
C ARG A 72 -9.09 -2.94 -17.48
N PHE A 73 -10.11 -3.10 -18.32
CA PHE A 73 -10.77 -4.39 -18.50
C PHE A 73 -9.94 -5.36 -19.34
N ALA A 74 -9.21 -4.87 -20.34
CA ALA A 74 -8.24 -5.68 -21.07
C ALA A 74 -7.15 -6.23 -20.13
N ALA A 75 -6.59 -5.41 -19.23
CA ALA A 75 -5.63 -5.88 -18.23
C ALA A 75 -6.24 -6.90 -17.25
N TYR A 76 -7.45 -6.63 -16.77
CA TYR A 76 -8.12 -7.47 -15.77
C TYR A 76 -8.48 -8.86 -16.32
N TYR A 77 -9.15 -8.92 -17.49
CA TYR A 77 -9.57 -10.20 -18.07
C TYR A 77 -8.38 -11.01 -18.60
N HIS A 78 -7.37 -10.34 -19.16
CA HIS A 78 -6.15 -11.01 -19.60
C HIS A 78 -5.42 -11.68 -18.44
N GLU A 79 -5.27 -10.98 -17.31
CA GLU A 79 -4.57 -11.53 -16.14
C GLU A 79 -5.33 -12.69 -15.47
N LYS A 80 -6.67 -12.63 -15.47
CA LYS A 80 -7.49 -13.75 -14.97
C LYS A 80 -7.56 -14.95 -15.91
N ALA A 81 -6.95 -14.88 -17.10
CA ALA A 81 -7.11 -15.86 -18.17
C ALA A 81 -8.58 -16.10 -18.57
N GLU A 82 -9.44 -15.08 -18.44
CA GLU A 82 -10.86 -15.14 -18.80
C GLU A 82 -11.05 -14.87 -20.31
N HIS A 83 -10.51 -15.75 -21.16
CA HIS A 83 -10.37 -15.53 -22.61
C HIS A 83 -11.68 -15.19 -23.33
N LYS A 84 -12.78 -15.90 -23.05
CA LYS A 84 -14.09 -15.66 -23.68
C LYS A 84 -14.62 -14.26 -23.34
N LYS A 85 -14.60 -13.89 -22.06
CA LYS A 85 -15.04 -12.57 -21.59
C LYS A 85 -14.19 -11.46 -22.16
N TYR A 86 -12.88 -11.69 -22.28
CA TYR A 86 -11.99 -10.73 -22.90
C TYR A 86 -12.34 -10.51 -24.39
N PHE A 87 -12.62 -11.59 -25.15
CA PHE A 87 -13.02 -11.48 -26.55
C PHE A 87 -14.37 -10.77 -26.73
N ASP A 88 -15.37 -11.13 -25.92
CA ASP A 88 -16.69 -10.47 -25.97
C ASP A 88 -16.60 -8.98 -25.62
N PHE A 89 -15.87 -8.64 -24.56
CA PHE A 89 -15.57 -7.25 -24.18
C PHE A 89 -14.86 -6.50 -25.31
N PHE A 90 -13.81 -7.10 -25.89
CA PHE A 90 -13.03 -6.50 -26.97
C PHE A 90 -13.91 -6.18 -28.17
N ARG A 91 -14.70 -7.15 -28.65
CA ARG A 91 -15.59 -6.98 -29.80
C ARG A 91 -16.63 -5.88 -29.55
N GLN A 92 -17.23 -5.86 -28.35
CA GLN A 92 -18.22 -4.86 -28.00
C GLN A 92 -17.64 -3.45 -27.97
N TYR A 93 -16.49 -3.27 -27.32
CA TYR A 93 -15.85 -1.96 -27.19
C TYR A 93 -15.20 -1.48 -28.50
N TRP A 94 -14.84 -2.40 -29.39
CA TRP A 94 -14.43 -2.08 -30.76
C TRP A 94 -15.61 -1.54 -31.57
N TRP A 95 -16.80 -2.12 -31.46
CA TRP A 95 -18.00 -1.56 -32.09
C TRP A 95 -18.44 -0.24 -31.42
N LEU A 96 -18.33 -0.15 -30.11
CA LEU A 96 -18.65 1.08 -29.37
C LEU A 96 -17.75 2.24 -29.81
N SER A 97 -16.47 2.00 -30.10
CA SER A 97 -15.55 3.05 -30.55
C SER A 97 -15.95 3.61 -31.93
N TRP A 98 -16.42 2.76 -32.84
CA TRP A 98 -17.05 3.20 -34.10
C TRP A 98 -18.31 4.04 -33.86
N VAL A 99 -19.23 3.54 -33.02
CA VAL A 99 -20.49 4.25 -32.71
C VAL A 99 -20.20 5.62 -32.10
N LEU A 100 -19.29 5.71 -31.12
CA LEU A 100 -18.91 6.98 -30.50
C LEU A 100 -18.21 7.92 -31.49
N GLY A 101 -17.38 7.38 -32.39
CA GLY A 101 -16.72 8.14 -33.44
C GLY A 101 -17.71 8.77 -34.43
N VAL A 102 -18.62 7.95 -34.98
CA VAL A 102 -19.67 8.42 -35.90
C VAL A 102 -20.63 9.37 -35.21
N LEU A 103 -21.04 9.09 -33.97
CA LEU A 103 -21.91 9.98 -33.21
C LEU A 103 -21.24 11.35 -32.97
N SER A 104 -19.96 11.35 -32.58
CA SER A 104 -19.21 12.60 -32.38
C SER A 104 -19.06 13.38 -33.67
N LEU A 105 -18.81 12.70 -34.80
CA LEU A 105 -18.79 13.30 -36.13
C LEU A 105 -20.14 13.94 -36.48
N THR A 106 -21.24 13.21 -36.33
CA THR A 106 -22.59 13.72 -36.60
C THR A 106 -22.93 14.93 -35.74
N ILE A 107 -22.68 14.88 -34.43
CA ILE A 107 -22.90 16.00 -33.51
C ILE A 107 -22.06 17.21 -33.94
N PHE A 108 -20.78 17.02 -34.24
CA PHE A 108 -19.91 18.11 -34.65
C PHE A 108 -20.34 18.74 -35.98
N THR A 109 -20.77 17.93 -36.96
CA THR A 109 -21.30 18.40 -38.23
C THR A 109 -22.59 19.22 -38.05
N ILE A 110 -23.49 18.80 -37.16
CA ILE A 110 -24.71 19.57 -36.82
C ILE A 110 -24.34 20.92 -36.18
N LEU A 111 -23.34 20.91 -35.29
CA LEU A 111 -22.87 22.11 -34.59
C LEU A 111 -21.89 22.96 -35.40
N LEU A 112 -21.56 22.57 -36.64
CA LEU A 112 -20.51 23.21 -37.44
C LEU A 112 -20.79 24.69 -37.66
N ASN A 113 -21.99 25.05 -38.12
CA ASN A 113 -22.37 26.44 -38.40
C ASN A 113 -22.46 27.29 -37.11
N PRO A 114 -23.15 26.84 -36.03
CA PRO A 114 -23.14 27.55 -34.75
C PRO A 114 -21.74 27.78 -34.18
N LEU A 115 -20.88 26.77 -34.22
CA LEU A 115 -19.50 26.88 -33.73
C LEU A 115 -18.67 27.83 -34.60
N SER A 116 -18.78 27.75 -35.93
CA SER A 116 -18.04 28.65 -36.83
C SER A 116 -18.41 30.11 -36.57
N SER A 117 -19.71 30.40 -36.39
CA SER A 117 -20.19 31.74 -36.07
C SER A 117 -19.73 32.21 -34.68
N PHE A 118 -19.87 31.36 -33.65
CA PHE A 118 -19.50 31.71 -32.28
C PHE A 118 -18.00 32.03 -32.13
N PHE A 119 -17.13 31.30 -32.83
CA PHE A 119 -15.68 31.52 -32.77
C PHE A 119 -15.15 32.50 -33.83
N GLY A 120 -16.04 33.10 -34.64
CA GLY A 120 -15.64 34.05 -35.69
C GLY A 120 -14.77 33.44 -36.77
N ILE A 121 -14.93 32.14 -37.06
CA ILE A 121 -14.17 31.45 -38.11
C ILE A 121 -14.86 31.70 -39.44
N SER A 122 -14.23 32.51 -40.29
CA SER A 122 -14.78 33.03 -41.55
C SER A 122 -15.07 31.94 -42.60
N SER A 123 -14.47 30.76 -42.46
CA SER A 123 -14.59 29.67 -43.44
C SER A 123 -14.99 28.34 -42.78
N PRO A 124 -16.20 27.80 -43.10
CA PRO A 124 -16.66 26.48 -42.65
C PRO A 124 -15.71 25.32 -43.05
N TYR A 125 -14.86 25.53 -44.05
CA TYR A 125 -13.86 24.60 -44.56
C TYR A 125 -12.96 24.02 -43.45
N PHE A 126 -12.45 24.87 -42.55
CA PHE A 126 -11.54 24.41 -41.49
C PHE A 126 -12.23 23.51 -40.47
N MET A 127 -13.51 23.75 -40.18
CA MET A 127 -14.31 22.88 -39.31
C MET A 127 -14.57 21.52 -39.97
N GLY A 128 -14.81 21.50 -41.28
CA GLY A 128 -14.95 20.25 -42.04
C GLY A 128 -13.68 19.41 -41.98
N ILE A 129 -12.51 20.01 -42.21
CA ILE A 129 -11.20 19.33 -42.05
C ILE A 129 -11.05 18.76 -40.63
N PHE A 130 -11.32 19.58 -39.62
CA PHE A 130 -11.20 19.16 -38.23
C PHE A 130 -12.12 17.97 -37.91
N SER A 131 -13.35 17.95 -38.41
CA SER A 131 -14.30 16.84 -38.15
C SER A 131 -13.77 15.46 -38.57
N LEU A 132 -12.86 15.39 -39.56
CA LEU A 132 -12.22 14.14 -40.00
C LEU A 132 -11.40 13.45 -38.90
N LEU A 133 -11.02 14.18 -37.85
CA LEU A 133 -10.26 13.63 -36.72
C LEU A 133 -11.12 12.78 -35.79
N LEU A 134 -12.45 12.99 -35.79
CA LEU A 134 -13.34 12.54 -34.73
C LEU A 134 -13.42 11.01 -34.70
N THR A 135 -13.70 10.36 -35.83
CA THR A 135 -13.78 8.89 -35.88
C THR A 135 -12.43 8.21 -35.60
N PRO A 136 -11.31 8.56 -36.28
CA PRO A 136 -10.00 7.96 -36.00
C PRO A 136 -9.54 8.11 -34.55
N LEU A 137 -9.92 9.20 -33.87
CA LEU A 137 -9.56 9.44 -32.47
C LEU A 137 -10.12 8.37 -31.52
N PHE A 138 -11.40 7.97 -31.68
CA PHE A 138 -11.99 6.92 -30.83
C PHE A 138 -11.40 5.55 -31.15
N LEU A 139 -11.14 5.26 -32.42
CA LEU A 139 -10.51 4.00 -32.84
C LEU A 139 -9.08 3.89 -32.30
N LEU A 140 -8.28 4.95 -32.42
CA LEU A 140 -6.94 5.02 -31.84
C LEU A 140 -6.97 4.87 -30.32
N SER A 141 -7.95 5.50 -29.65
CA SER A 141 -8.09 5.42 -28.19
C SER A 141 -8.44 4.01 -27.72
N PHE A 142 -9.27 3.29 -28.48
CA PHE A 142 -9.52 1.86 -28.25
C PHE A 142 -8.23 1.04 -28.36
N GLU A 143 -7.46 1.20 -29.45
CA GLU A 143 -6.22 0.44 -29.67
C GLU A 143 -5.14 0.77 -28.62
N LYS A 144 -4.93 2.06 -28.29
CA LYS A 144 -4.07 2.49 -27.18
C LYS A 144 -4.53 1.83 -25.86
N GLY A 145 -5.84 1.75 -25.63
CA GLY A 145 -6.43 1.07 -24.48
C GLY A 145 -6.05 -0.41 -24.42
N VAL A 146 -6.18 -1.16 -25.52
CA VAL A 146 -5.80 -2.57 -25.61
C VAL A 146 -4.31 -2.77 -25.33
N LEU A 147 -3.45 -1.95 -25.96
CA LEU A 147 -2.01 -1.99 -25.76
C LEU A 147 -1.63 -1.69 -24.30
N PHE A 148 -2.22 -0.66 -23.68
CA PHE A 148 -2.04 -0.38 -22.26
C PHE A 148 -2.47 -1.56 -21.38
N GLY A 149 -3.62 -2.17 -21.68
CA GLY A 149 -4.14 -3.33 -20.96
C GLY A 149 -3.18 -4.53 -21.03
N ARG A 150 -2.49 -4.69 -22.16
CA ARG A 150 -1.46 -5.71 -22.38
C ARG A 150 -0.06 -5.29 -21.92
N LEU A 151 0.08 -4.13 -21.27
CA LEU A 151 1.35 -3.55 -20.82
C LEU A 151 2.37 -3.35 -21.96
N ALA A 152 1.87 -3.15 -23.18
CA ALA A 152 2.64 -2.93 -24.39
C ALA A 152 3.11 -1.46 -24.51
N PHE A 153 3.74 -0.94 -23.46
CA PHE A 153 4.07 0.49 -23.30
C PHE A 153 4.97 1.05 -24.41
N ILE A 154 5.88 0.23 -24.95
CA ILE A 154 6.75 0.61 -26.07
C ILE A 154 5.92 1.01 -27.28
N TRP A 155 4.93 0.19 -27.62
CA TRP A 155 4.06 0.43 -28.77
C TRP A 155 3.17 1.65 -28.58
N VAL A 156 2.63 1.85 -27.36
CA VAL A 156 1.92 3.10 -27.05
C VAL A 156 2.83 4.32 -27.21
N GLY A 157 4.09 4.21 -26.76
CA GLY A 157 5.13 5.23 -26.95
C GLY A 157 5.38 5.57 -28.42
N ILE A 158 5.41 4.56 -29.30
CA ILE A 158 5.54 4.77 -30.75
C ILE A 158 4.33 5.54 -31.29
N LEU A 159 3.10 5.16 -30.91
CA LEU A 159 1.88 5.81 -31.39
C LEU A 159 1.81 7.30 -31.02
N ILE A 160 2.21 7.68 -29.80
CA ILE A 160 2.21 9.08 -29.37
C ILE A 160 3.33 9.89 -30.04
N ILE A 161 4.49 9.26 -30.33
CA ILE A 161 5.54 9.90 -31.12
C ILE A 161 5.07 10.11 -32.56
N THR A 162 4.44 9.11 -33.19
CA THR A 162 3.87 9.25 -34.54
C THR A 162 2.90 10.42 -34.60
N GLU A 163 1.97 10.52 -33.64
CA GLU A 163 1.00 11.61 -33.58
C GLU A 163 1.70 12.98 -33.52
N ALA A 164 2.69 13.16 -32.64
CA ALA A 164 3.40 14.43 -32.52
C ALA A 164 4.32 14.72 -33.72
N LEU A 165 5.01 13.71 -34.23
CA LEU A 165 5.99 13.83 -35.31
C LEU A 165 5.31 14.12 -36.65
N VAL A 166 4.28 13.36 -37.02
CA VAL A 166 3.53 13.57 -38.27
C VAL A 166 2.94 14.98 -38.28
N LYS A 167 2.33 15.40 -37.16
CA LYS A 167 1.78 16.74 -37.02
C LYS A 167 2.85 17.82 -37.24
N TYR A 168 4.02 17.67 -36.61
CA TYR A 168 5.13 18.61 -36.77
C TYR A 168 5.71 18.63 -38.19
N LEU A 169 5.95 17.47 -38.79
CA LEU A 169 6.55 17.37 -40.13
C LEU A 169 5.69 18.00 -41.22
N PHE A 170 4.36 17.82 -41.16
CA PHE A 170 3.46 18.48 -42.10
C PHE A 170 3.58 20.00 -42.06
N LEU A 171 3.63 20.58 -40.86
CA LEU A 171 3.83 22.02 -40.71
C LEU A 171 5.24 22.46 -41.14
N PHE A 172 6.28 21.69 -40.79
CA PHE A 172 7.66 22.00 -41.13
C PHE A 172 7.88 22.07 -42.66
N PHE A 173 7.24 21.17 -43.40
CA PHE A 173 7.28 21.15 -44.87
C PHE A 173 6.15 21.94 -45.53
N SER A 174 5.45 22.83 -44.80
CA SER A 174 4.30 23.56 -45.35
C SER A 174 4.66 24.41 -46.57
N ALA A 175 5.88 24.92 -46.64
CA ALA A 175 6.37 25.72 -47.78
C ALA A 175 6.49 24.91 -49.08
N SER A 176 6.59 23.58 -49.00
CA SER A 176 6.68 22.67 -50.16
C SER A 176 5.32 22.11 -50.58
N LEU A 177 4.24 22.45 -49.86
CA LEU A 177 2.89 21.97 -50.13
C LEU A 177 2.07 23.05 -50.87
N PRO A 178 1.10 22.67 -51.72
CA PRO A 178 0.28 23.62 -52.49
C PRO A 178 -0.80 24.33 -51.64
N PHE A 179 -0.76 24.19 -50.32
CA PHE A 179 -1.78 24.66 -49.39
C PHE A 179 -1.27 25.83 -48.55
N LYS A 180 -2.17 26.69 -48.08
CA LYS A 180 -1.78 27.78 -47.17
C LYS A 180 -1.24 27.19 -45.86
N PRO A 181 -0.25 27.86 -45.22
CA PRO A 181 0.24 27.52 -43.89
C PRO A 181 -0.84 27.11 -42.87
N LEU A 182 -1.94 27.85 -42.77
CA LEU A 182 -3.02 27.56 -41.84
C LEU A 182 -3.76 26.26 -42.20
N GLU A 183 -4.01 26.01 -43.48
CA GLU A 183 -4.66 24.78 -43.98
C GLU A 183 -3.81 23.56 -43.67
N VAL A 184 -2.49 23.66 -43.88
CA VAL A 184 -1.54 22.61 -43.50
C VAL A 184 -1.55 22.39 -41.99
N ALA A 185 -1.54 23.46 -41.19
CA ALA A 185 -1.54 23.37 -39.74
C ALA A 185 -2.81 22.68 -39.21
N VAL A 186 -4.01 23.10 -39.66
CA VAL A 186 -5.29 22.50 -39.25
C VAL A 186 -5.43 21.08 -39.79
N GLY A 187 -5.04 20.84 -41.05
CA GLY A 187 -5.06 19.52 -41.68
C GLY A 187 -4.11 18.50 -41.05
N SER A 188 -3.00 18.96 -40.47
CA SER A 188 -2.05 18.08 -39.78
C SER A 188 -2.66 17.38 -38.56
N LEU A 189 -3.70 17.95 -37.93
CA LEU A 189 -4.37 17.38 -36.75
C LEU A 189 -5.05 16.03 -37.06
N PRO A 190 -6.04 15.94 -37.98
CA PRO A 190 -6.64 14.67 -38.36
C PRO A 190 -5.64 13.70 -38.98
N ILE A 191 -4.71 14.19 -39.83
CA ILE A 191 -3.71 13.34 -40.49
C ILE A 191 -2.82 12.63 -39.47
N SER A 192 -2.38 13.34 -38.42
CA SER A 192 -1.52 12.74 -37.39
C SER A 192 -2.21 11.63 -36.59
N ILE A 193 -3.48 11.83 -36.22
CA ILE A 193 -4.29 10.83 -35.51
C ILE A 193 -4.57 9.64 -36.43
N PHE A 194 -4.90 9.89 -37.70
CA PHE A 194 -5.13 8.83 -38.69
C PHE A 194 -3.86 8.00 -38.92
N ALA A 195 -2.70 8.63 -39.06
CA ALA A 195 -1.42 7.94 -39.22
C ALA A 195 -1.10 7.06 -38.00
N ALA A 196 -1.28 7.59 -36.78
CA ALA A 196 -1.12 6.80 -35.56
C ALA A 196 -2.12 5.64 -35.49
N TRP A 197 -3.38 5.86 -35.85
CA TRP A 197 -4.38 4.80 -35.93
C TRP A 197 -4.00 3.71 -36.94
N PHE A 198 -3.57 4.10 -38.14
CA PHE A 198 -3.15 3.15 -39.17
C PHE A 198 -1.97 2.29 -38.70
N ILE A 199 -0.95 2.91 -38.09
CA ILE A 199 0.17 2.19 -37.49
C ILE A 199 -0.30 1.26 -36.35
N SER A 200 -1.28 1.69 -35.56
CA SER A 200 -1.84 0.86 -34.49
C SER A 200 -2.50 -0.41 -35.03
N LEU A 201 -3.13 -0.40 -36.21
CA LEU A 201 -3.71 -1.60 -36.82
C LEU A 201 -2.65 -2.65 -37.21
N LEU A 202 -1.46 -2.20 -37.60
CA LEU A 202 -0.35 -3.09 -37.94
C LEU A 202 0.24 -3.77 -36.70
N ILE A 203 0.27 -3.05 -35.57
CA ILE A 203 0.89 -3.51 -34.32
C ILE A 203 -0.10 -4.30 -33.46
N ALA A 204 -1.32 -3.78 -33.29
CA ALA A 204 -2.25 -4.24 -32.26
C ALA A 204 -2.84 -5.63 -32.55
N ARG A 205 -2.81 -6.10 -33.80
CA ARG A 205 -3.26 -7.45 -34.19
C ARG A 205 -2.62 -8.56 -33.34
N SER A 206 -1.34 -8.41 -32.97
CA SER A 206 -0.63 -9.37 -32.12
C SER A 206 -1.05 -9.34 -30.65
N PHE A 207 -1.81 -8.33 -30.23
CA PHE A 207 -2.27 -8.12 -28.85
C PHE A 207 -3.78 -8.34 -28.68
N HIS A 208 -4.51 -8.48 -29.80
CA HIS A 208 -5.95 -8.77 -29.82
C HIS A 208 -6.22 -10.21 -29.32
N PRO A 209 -7.35 -10.44 -28.64
CA PRO A 209 -7.73 -11.79 -28.21
C PRO A 209 -8.04 -12.71 -29.41
N ILE A 210 -7.54 -13.95 -29.37
CA ILE A 210 -7.78 -14.96 -30.40
C ILE A 210 -9.13 -15.65 -30.14
N SER A 211 -9.96 -15.80 -31.18
CA SER A 211 -11.34 -16.33 -31.16
C SER A 211 -11.47 -17.84 -30.84
N ALA A 212 -10.44 -18.52 -30.34
CA ALA A 212 -10.45 -19.97 -30.23
C ALA A 212 -11.18 -20.46 -28.96
N TYR A 213 -12.51 -20.36 -28.88
CA TYR A 213 -13.27 -21.14 -27.89
C TYR A 213 -14.74 -21.39 -28.26
N LYS A 214 -15.22 -22.62 -28.04
CA LYS A 214 -16.63 -23.03 -28.20
C LYS A 214 -17.50 -22.40 -27.10
N PRO A 215 -18.75 -22.01 -27.40
CA PRO A 215 -19.62 -21.37 -26.43
C PRO A 215 -20.00 -22.34 -25.30
N SER A 216 -19.51 -22.07 -24.07
CA SER A 216 -20.12 -22.59 -22.86
C SER A 216 -21.41 -21.82 -22.55
N PRO A 217 -22.47 -22.46 -22.00
CA PRO A 217 -23.71 -21.81 -21.61
C PRO A 217 -23.52 -21.08 -20.27
N GLU A 218 -22.67 -20.05 -20.26
CA GLU A 218 -22.62 -19.11 -19.14
C GLU A 218 -23.61 -17.97 -19.36
N LYS A 219 -24.33 -17.59 -18.30
CA LYS A 219 -25.28 -16.45 -18.28
C LYS A 219 -24.63 -15.21 -18.89
N LYS A 220 -25.38 -14.48 -19.73
CA LYS A 220 -25.02 -13.14 -20.22
C LYS A 220 -24.51 -12.30 -19.04
N GLU A 221 -23.25 -11.89 -19.13
CA GLU A 221 -22.60 -11.13 -18.07
C GLU A 221 -23.27 -9.75 -17.88
N ASN A 222 -23.17 -9.23 -16.67
CA ASN A 222 -23.78 -7.96 -16.29
C ASN A 222 -22.95 -6.79 -16.85
N LEU A 223 -23.20 -6.42 -18.12
CA LEU A 223 -22.54 -5.34 -18.87
C LEU A 223 -22.61 -3.97 -18.19
N PHE A 224 -23.56 -3.82 -17.25
CA PHE A 224 -23.74 -2.64 -16.42
C PHE A 224 -22.43 -2.15 -15.77
N ASP A 225 -21.57 -3.08 -15.35
CA ASP A 225 -20.30 -2.77 -14.68
C ASP A 225 -19.29 -2.04 -15.58
N THR A 226 -19.24 -2.37 -16.87
CA THR A 226 -18.30 -1.75 -17.82
C THR A 226 -18.79 -0.36 -18.22
N TYR A 227 -20.10 -0.20 -18.49
CA TYR A 227 -20.71 1.11 -18.77
C TYR A 227 -20.65 2.05 -17.58
N LYS A 228 -20.90 1.55 -16.36
CA LYS A 228 -20.72 2.33 -15.13
C LYS A 228 -19.28 2.83 -15.00
N PHE A 229 -18.29 1.98 -15.31
CA PHE A 229 -16.90 2.40 -15.31
C PHE A 229 -16.60 3.46 -16.38
N LEU A 230 -17.11 3.29 -17.61
CA LEU A 230 -16.96 4.26 -18.69
C LEU A 230 -17.50 5.63 -18.31
N SER A 231 -18.72 5.67 -17.76
CA SER A 231 -19.34 6.91 -17.27
C SER A 231 -18.50 7.59 -16.19
N ASN A 232 -18.01 6.85 -15.19
CA ASN A 232 -17.18 7.45 -14.15
C ASN A 232 -15.78 7.87 -14.68
N SER A 233 -15.26 7.19 -15.70
CA SER A 233 -14.02 7.60 -16.39
C SER A 233 -14.21 8.88 -17.20
N LEU A 234 -15.40 9.07 -17.81
CA LEU A 234 -15.78 10.31 -18.47
C LEU A 234 -15.81 11.46 -17.47
N PHE A 235 -16.47 11.27 -16.33
CA PHE A 235 -16.50 12.26 -15.25
C PHE A 235 -15.09 12.58 -14.74
N ALA A 236 -14.26 11.58 -14.47
CA ALA A 236 -12.89 11.78 -14.01
C ALA A 236 -12.06 12.62 -15.00
N THR A 237 -12.14 12.26 -16.28
CA THR A 237 -11.42 12.96 -17.35
C THR A 237 -11.94 14.38 -17.52
N LEU A 238 -13.27 14.57 -17.56
CA LEU A 238 -13.89 15.87 -17.68
C LEU A 238 -13.50 16.80 -16.52
N GLY A 239 -13.59 16.33 -15.27
CA GLY A 239 -13.21 17.13 -14.10
C GLY A 239 -11.75 17.56 -14.15
N THR A 240 -10.88 16.65 -14.57
CA THR A 240 -9.45 16.94 -14.74
C THR A 240 -9.22 18.00 -15.83
N VAL A 241 -9.92 17.93 -16.96
CA VAL A 241 -9.82 18.96 -18.00
C VAL A 241 -10.35 20.30 -17.49
N LEU A 242 -11.52 20.31 -16.87
CA LEU A 242 -12.15 21.54 -16.38
C LEU A 242 -11.26 22.27 -15.38
N ILE A 243 -10.66 21.57 -14.42
CA ILE A 243 -9.90 22.23 -13.35
C ILE A 243 -8.64 22.95 -13.83
N TYR A 244 -8.00 22.52 -14.93
CA TYR A 244 -6.81 23.18 -15.48
C TYR A 244 -7.08 24.10 -16.69
N SER A 245 -8.32 24.16 -17.19
CA SER A 245 -8.65 24.90 -18.42
C SER A 245 -9.76 25.94 -18.27
N LEU A 246 -10.67 25.75 -17.32
CA LEU A 246 -11.81 26.64 -17.16
C LEU A 246 -11.40 28.01 -16.62
N ASP A 247 -10.34 28.05 -15.81
CA ASP A 247 -9.72 29.27 -15.33
C ASP A 247 -9.25 30.19 -16.48
N VAL A 248 -8.63 29.62 -17.53
CA VAL A 248 -8.21 30.38 -18.72
C VAL A 248 -9.41 30.99 -19.45
N LEU A 249 -10.52 30.24 -19.56
CA LEU A 249 -11.74 30.72 -20.21
C LEU A 249 -12.36 31.88 -19.44
N LEU A 250 -12.43 31.78 -18.10
CA LEU A 250 -12.97 32.84 -17.25
C LEU A 250 -12.09 34.09 -17.25
N VAL A 251 -10.76 33.95 -17.22
CA VAL A 251 -9.87 35.11 -17.30
C VAL A 251 -10.04 35.84 -18.63
N LYS A 252 -10.16 35.12 -19.75
CA LYS A 252 -10.45 35.74 -21.05
C LYS A 252 -11.79 36.49 -21.07
N HIS A 253 -12.76 36.08 -20.26
CA HIS A 253 -14.07 36.72 -20.18
C HIS A 253 -14.06 37.99 -19.31
N PHE A 254 -13.37 37.96 -18.16
CA PHE A 254 -13.41 39.06 -17.18
C PHE A 254 -12.31 40.11 -17.36
N PHE A 255 -11.18 39.75 -17.96
CA PHE A 255 -10.01 40.63 -18.07
C PHE A 255 -9.82 41.17 -19.48
N ASN A 256 -9.05 42.26 -19.58
CA ASN A 256 -8.64 42.80 -20.87
C ASN A 256 -7.73 41.82 -21.65
N VAL A 257 -7.54 42.08 -22.94
CA VAL A 257 -6.77 41.20 -23.84
C VAL A 257 -5.32 41.01 -23.39
N SER A 258 -4.71 42.03 -22.77
CA SER A 258 -3.32 41.97 -22.30
C SER A 258 -3.16 41.02 -21.11
N ASP A 259 -4.00 41.17 -20.08
CA ASP A 259 -4.01 40.35 -18.88
C ASP A 259 -4.40 38.91 -19.17
N ALA A 260 -5.37 38.71 -20.07
CA ALA A 260 -5.72 37.39 -20.58
C ALA A 260 -4.54 36.72 -21.31
N GLY A 261 -3.73 37.50 -22.04
CA GLY A 261 -2.51 37.02 -22.69
C GLY A 261 -1.43 36.58 -21.68
N ILE A 262 -1.23 37.34 -20.61
CA ILE A 262 -0.30 36.99 -19.52
C ILE A 262 -0.75 35.69 -18.85
N TYR A 263 -2.03 35.57 -18.51
CA TYR A 263 -2.57 34.38 -17.86
C TYR A 263 -2.54 33.14 -18.76
N ALA A 264 -2.85 33.28 -20.05
CA ALA A 264 -2.74 32.17 -21.01
C ALA A 264 -1.31 31.63 -21.08
N THR A 265 -0.32 32.52 -21.02
CA THR A 265 1.11 32.20 -20.97
C THR A 265 1.47 31.44 -19.68
N LEU A 266 0.97 31.92 -18.54
CA LEU A 266 1.12 31.26 -17.24
C LEU A 266 0.50 29.84 -17.23
N SER A 267 -0.71 29.69 -17.77
CA SER A 267 -1.42 28.41 -17.86
C SER A 267 -0.67 27.41 -18.72
N LEU A 268 -0.07 27.85 -19.83
CA LEU A 268 0.75 27.00 -20.69
C LEU A 268 1.97 26.45 -19.93
N LEU A 269 2.68 27.30 -19.18
CA LEU A 269 3.81 26.87 -18.33
C LEU A 269 3.38 25.84 -17.28
N GLY A 270 2.26 26.09 -16.58
CA GLY A 270 1.76 25.12 -15.60
C GLY A 270 1.28 23.80 -16.23
N LYS A 271 0.74 23.82 -17.45
CA LYS A 271 0.37 22.61 -18.19
C LYS A 271 1.58 21.77 -18.59
N ILE A 272 2.73 22.39 -18.88
CA ILE A 272 3.99 21.66 -19.11
C ILE A 272 4.37 20.87 -17.86
N LEU A 273 4.27 21.47 -16.67
CA LEU A 273 4.50 20.75 -15.41
C LEU A 273 3.51 19.58 -15.26
N TYR A 274 2.22 19.83 -15.52
CA TYR A 274 1.17 18.81 -15.39
C TYR A 274 1.37 17.61 -16.31
N PHE A 275 1.52 17.84 -17.62
CA PHE A 275 1.71 16.77 -18.61
C PHE A 275 3.11 16.15 -18.54
N GLY A 276 4.11 16.93 -18.14
CA GLY A 276 5.48 16.48 -17.87
C GLY A 276 5.51 15.43 -16.77
N ALA A 277 5.18 15.86 -15.54
CA ALA A 277 5.18 14.99 -14.37
C ALA A 277 4.09 13.91 -14.43
N GLY A 278 2.92 14.23 -15.00
CA GLY A 278 1.75 13.35 -15.07
C GLY A 278 1.76 12.32 -16.20
N SER A 279 2.77 12.32 -17.08
CA SER A 279 2.86 11.39 -18.22
C SER A 279 2.75 9.92 -17.83
N LEU A 280 3.23 9.53 -16.65
CA LEU A 280 3.16 8.15 -16.14
C LEU A 280 1.80 7.76 -15.52
N ILE A 281 0.90 8.70 -15.29
CA ILE A 281 -0.38 8.45 -14.59
C ILE A 281 -1.23 7.40 -15.34
N GLY A 282 -1.22 7.43 -16.68
CA GLY A 282 -1.98 6.48 -17.50
C GLY A 282 -1.60 5.01 -17.25
N ILE A 283 -0.38 4.74 -16.77
CA ILE A 283 0.10 3.39 -16.46
C ILE A 283 -0.57 2.81 -15.19
N LEU A 284 -1.08 3.66 -14.30
CA LEU A 284 -1.70 3.21 -13.04
C LEU A 284 -2.93 2.33 -13.26
N ILE A 285 -3.73 2.63 -14.29
CA ILE A 285 -4.96 1.90 -14.61
C ILE A 285 -4.67 0.41 -14.87
N PRO A 286 -3.88 0.03 -15.89
CA PRO A 286 -3.66 -1.38 -16.20
C PRO A 286 -2.87 -2.12 -15.12
N LEU A 287 -1.89 -1.47 -14.46
CA LEU A 287 -1.12 -2.11 -13.38
C LEU A 287 -1.98 -2.42 -12.14
N THR A 288 -2.86 -1.49 -11.78
CA THR A 288 -3.77 -1.69 -10.64
C THR A 288 -4.81 -2.74 -10.98
N ALA A 289 -5.38 -2.71 -12.19
CA ALA A 289 -6.33 -3.72 -12.65
C ALA A 289 -5.74 -5.14 -12.64
N ARG A 290 -4.49 -5.29 -13.11
CA ARG A 290 -3.74 -6.55 -13.08
C ARG A 290 -3.51 -7.04 -11.64
N SER A 291 -3.11 -6.14 -10.75
CA SER A 291 -2.90 -6.48 -9.34
C SER A 291 -4.19 -6.96 -8.68
N LEU A 292 -5.32 -6.30 -8.97
CA LEU A 292 -6.64 -6.70 -8.47
C LEU A 292 -7.07 -8.07 -9.00
N ALA A 293 -6.75 -8.39 -10.26
CA ALA A 293 -7.00 -9.71 -10.84
C ALA A 293 -6.23 -10.83 -10.10
N GLN A 294 -5.04 -10.52 -9.57
CA GLN A 294 -4.23 -11.40 -8.73
C GLN A 294 -4.63 -11.38 -7.24
N ASN A 295 -5.79 -10.83 -6.88
CA ASN A 295 -6.23 -10.62 -5.49
C ASN A 295 -5.25 -9.80 -4.63
N SER A 296 -4.45 -8.94 -5.26
CA SER A 296 -3.54 -7.99 -4.61
C SER A 296 -4.11 -6.58 -4.65
N SER A 297 -3.75 -5.75 -3.66
CA SER A 297 -4.22 -4.36 -3.58
C SER A 297 -3.62 -3.43 -4.63
N GLY A 298 -2.56 -3.85 -5.35
CA GLY A 298 -1.80 -3.01 -6.30
C GLY A 298 -1.04 -1.86 -5.63
N ARG A 299 -1.02 -1.79 -4.30
CA ARG A 299 -0.49 -0.67 -3.52
C ARG A 299 1.00 -0.42 -3.76
N LYS A 300 1.79 -1.49 -3.88
CA LYS A 300 3.24 -1.37 -4.14
C LYS A 300 3.51 -0.66 -5.47
N GLY A 301 2.80 -1.04 -6.52
CA GLY A 301 2.92 -0.39 -7.84
C GLY A 301 2.47 1.06 -7.81
N PHE A 302 1.37 1.35 -7.11
CA PHE A 302 0.89 2.72 -6.91
C PHE A 302 1.93 3.60 -6.20
N ILE A 303 2.49 3.14 -5.07
CA ILE A 303 3.49 3.92 -4.32
C ILE A 303 4.74 4.16 -5.18
N THR A 304 5.24 3.16 -5.90
CA THR A 304 6.39 3.35 -6.79
C THR A 304 6.13 4.42 -7.85
N LEU A 305 4.98 4.37 -8.53
CA LEU A 305 4.63 5.36 -9.54
C LEU A 305 4.37 6.74 -8.94
N LEU A 306 3.71 6.82 -7.78
CA LEU A 306 3.51 8.07 -7.05
C LEU A 306 4.85 8.71 -6.68
N SER A 307 5.83 7.93 -6.21
CA SER A 307 7.17 8.44 -5.88
C SER A 307 7.89 8.98 -7.11
N ILE A 308 7.82 8.28 -8.25
CA ILE A 308 8.45 8.73 -9.51
C ILE A 308 7.79 10.02 -10.00
N VAL A 309 6.45 10.07 -10.03
CA VAL A 309 5.69 11.26 -10.44
C VAL A 309 5.96 12.43 -9.50
N SER A 310 6.01 12.18 -8.19
CA SER A 310 6.33 13.20 -7.18
C SER A 310 7.75 13.74 -7.35
N ALA A 311 8.74 12.87 -7.60
CA ALA A 311 10.12 13.28 -7.82
C ALA A 311 10.27 14.09 -9.12
N ALA A 312 9.66 13.63 -10.22
CA ALA A 312 9.66 14.35 -11.49
C ALA A 312 8.97 15.72 -11.39
N GLY A 313 7.81 15.77 -10.72
CA GLY A 313 7.09 17.02 -10.50
C GLY A 313 7.81 17.96 -9.54
N ALA A 314 8.44 17.46 -8.47
CA ALA A 314 9.26 18.27 -7.58
C ALA A 314 10.49 18.85 -8.29
N PHE A 315 11.12 18.08 -9.17
CA PHE A 315 12.21 18.56 -10.02
C PHE A 315 11.74 19.70 -10.94
N LEU A 316 10.65 19.51 -11.69
CA LEU A 316 10.10 20.56 -12.56
C LEU A 316 9.67 21.81 -11.77
N LEU A 317 9.03 21.62 -10.61
CA LEU A 317 8.65 22.71 -9.70
C LEU A 317 9.88 23.47 -9.21
N SER A 318 10.96 22.77 -8.85
CA SER A 318 12.21 23.40 -8.42
C SER A 318 12.83 24.27 -9.52
N LEU A 319 12.75 23.85 -10.78
CA LEU A 319 13.21 24.66 -11.90
C LEU A 319 12.41 25.96 -12.03
N TYR A 320 11.10 25.91 -11.78
CA TYR A 320 10.25 27.10 -11.86
C TYR A 320 10.47 28.05 -10.68
N ILE A 321 10.80 27.52 -9.49
CA ILE A 321 11.09 28.32 -8.29
C ILE A 321 12.50 28.94 -8.36
N PHE A 322 13.52 28.16 -8.70
CA PHE A 322 14.92 28.59 -8.63
C PHE A 322 15.47 29.17 -9.93
N ALA A 323 14.87 28.84 -11.08
CA ALA A 323 15.32 29.32 -12.39
C ALA A 323 14.16 29.84 -13.28
N PRO A 324 13.21 30.66 -12.76
CA PRO A 324 12.04 31.10 -13.53
C PRO A 324 12.42 31.89 -14.80
N HIS A 325 13.39 32.79 -14.70
CA HIS A 325 13.84 33.60 -15.84
C HIS A 325 14.42 32.73 -16.97
N PHE A 326 15.21 31.71 -16.62
CA PHE A 326 15.78 30.78 -17.60
C PHE A 326 14.67 30.00 -18.33
N ILE A 327 13.72 29.44 -17.58
CA ILE A 327 12.62 28.64 -18.13
C ILE A 327 11.71 29.50 -19.02
N VAL A 328 11.32 30.69 -18.55
CA VAL A 328 10.45 31.58 -19.31
C VAL A 328 11.15 32.06 -20.58
N ASN A 329 12.44 32.41 -20.50
CA ASN A 329 13.20 32.81 -21.67
C ASN A 329 13.34 31.66 -22.69
N LEU A 330 13.61 30.44 -22.20
CA LEU A 330 13.74 29.23 -23.03
C LEU A 330 12.44 28.88 -23.75
N LEU A 331 11.29 29.00 -23.07
CA LEU A 331 10.00 28.51 -23.58
C LEU A 331 9.18 29.57 -24.31
N LEU A 332 9.29 30.84 -23.92
CA LEU A 332 8.35 31.91 -24.30
C LEU A 332 9.02 33.23 -24.71
N THR A 333 10.36 33.32 -24.67
CA THR A 333 11.14 34.53 -25.00
C THR A 333 10.70 35.77 -24.18
N GLN A 334 10.98 37.00 -24.63
CA GLN A 334 10.77 38.23 -23.86
C GLN A 334 9.31 38.52 -23.46
N LYS A 335 8.32 37.89 -24.11
CA LYS A 335 6.89 38.13 -23.83
C LYS A 335 6.39 37.47 -22.54
N GLY A 336 7.14 36.51 -21.99
CA GLY A 336 6.71 35.75 -20.81
C GLY A 336 7.17 36.33 -19.46
N PHE A 337 8.04 37.34 -19.43
CA PHE A 337 8.64 37.82 -18.18
C PHE A 337 7.61 38.34 -17.15
N VAL A 338 6.50 38.91 -17.62
CA VAL A 338 5.41 39.39 -16.74
C VAL A 338 4.67 38.23 -16.05
N ALA A 339 4.73 37.01 -16.59
CA ALA A 339 4.11 35.83 -15.97
C ALA A 339 4.93 35.25 -14.81
N ILE A 340 6.20 35.66 -14.63
CA ILE A 340 7.11 35.13 -13.60
C ILE A 340 6.57 35.37 -12.19
N GLU A 341 5.95 36.53 -11.95
CA GLU A 341 5.38 36.89 -10.64
C GLU A 341 4.33 35.87 -10.15
N TYR A 342 3.62 35.24 -11.07
CA TYR A 342 2.54 34.28 -10.78
C TYR A 342 3.00 32.81 -10.85
N LEU A 343 4.15 32.56 -11.47
CA LEU A 343 4.60 31.22 -11.87
C LEU A 343 4.74 30.27 -10.68
N ASN A 344 5.29 30.74 -9.56
CA ASN A 344 5.51 29.90 -8.38
C ASN A 344 4.20 29.38 -7.77
N ARG A 345 3.20 30.25 -7.63
CA ARG A 345 1.89 29.90 -7.06
C ARG A 345 1.11 28.97 -7.99
N TYR A 346 1.07 29.31 -9.28
CA TYR A 346 0.36 28.52 -10.27
C TYR A 346 1.00 27.14 -10.48
N SER A 347 2.33 27.06 -10.51
CA SER A 347 3.04 25.78 -10.67
C SER A 347 2.89 24.84 -9.48
N LEU A 348 2.86 25.37 -8.26
CA LEU A 348 2.51 24.60 -7.06
C LEU A 348 1.08 24.04 -7.16
N ALA A 349 0.12 24.84 -7.62
CA ALA A 349 -1.26 24.39 -7.84
C ALA A 349 -1.32 23.22 -8.83
N MET A 350 -0.62 23.34 -9.96
CA MET A 350 -0.55 22.28 -10.97
C MET A 350 0.16 21.02 -10.46
N PHE A 351 1.20 21.15 -9.62
CA PHE A 351 1.86 20.01 -9.00
C PHE A 351 0.91 19.25 -8.06
N LEU A 352 0.14 19.97 -7.23
CA LEU A 352 -0.88 19.36 -6.36
C LEU A 352 -1.98 18.69 -7.17
N LEU A 353 -2.35 19.26 -8.32
CA LEU A 353 -3.28 18.64 -9.25
C LEU A 353 -2.73 17.32 -9.81
N VAL A 354 -1.46 17.25 -10.22
CA VAL A 354 -0.81 16.00 -10.67
C VAL A 354 -0.93 14.91 -9.59
N LEU A 355 -0.61 15.24 -8.34
CA LEU A 355 -0.71 14.29 -7.23
C LEU A 355 -2.16 13.85 -6.99
N SER A 356 -3.10 14.79 -7.01
CA SER A 356 -4.54 14.53 -6.88
C SER A 356 -5.05 13.59 -7.98
N THR A 357 -4.61 13.79 -9.22
CA THR A 357 -4.93 12.92 -10.35
C THR A 357 -4.33 11.52 -10.16
N CYS A 358 -3.09 11.37 -9.66
CA CYS A 358 -2.52 10.05 -9.32
C CYS A 358 -3.44 9.24 -8.37
N PHE A 359 -3.86 9.86 -7.26
CA PHE A 359 -4.77 9.22 -6.29
C PHE A 359 -6.13 8.91 -6.91
N SER A 360 -6.68 9.84 -7.69
CA SER A 360 -7.96 9.67 -8.38
C SER A 360 -7.90 8.50 -9.38
N THR A 361 -6.87 8.42 -10.21
CA THR A 361 -6.67 7.35 -11.20
C THR A 361 -6.48 5.98 -10.52
N TYR A 362 -5.71 5.92 -9.42
CA TYR A 362 -5.56 4.68 -8.65
C TYR A 362 -6.90 4.18 -8.08
N ASN A 363 -7.71 5.08 -7.52
CA ASN A 363 -9.02 4.75 -6.98
C ASN A 363 -10.03 4.41 -8.07
N LEU A 364 -9.99 5.13 -9.19
CA LEU A 364 -10.79 4.83 -10.37
C LEU A 364 -10.53 3.40 -10.82
N ALA A 365 -9.27 2.95 -10.95
CA ALA A 365 -8.94 1.56 -11.31
C ALA A 365 -9.57 0.51 -10.37
N LYS A 366 -9.65 0.84 -9.07
CA LYS A 366 -10.30 0.03 -8.02
C LYS A 366 -11.82 0.12 -8.01
N LYS A 367 -12.43 0.84 -8.95
CA LYS A 367 -13.87 1.16 -8.98
C LYS A 367 -14.34 2.00 -7.77
N ASN A 368 -13.42 2.71 -7.11
CA ASN A 368 -13.75 3.72 -6.10
C ASN A 368 -13.82 5.10 -6.78
N TYR A 369 -15.04 5.55 -7.06
CA TYR A 369 -15.26 6.74 -7.88
C TYR A 369 -15.26 8.06 -7.10
N PHE A 370 -15.21 8.01 -5.77
CA PHE A 370 -15.37 9.20 -4.93
C PHE A 370 -14.27 10.26 -5.16
N PRO A 371 -12.96 9.92 -5.19
CA PRO A 371 -11.92 10.91 -5.47
C PRO A 371 -12.06 11.60 -6.83
N SER A 372 -12.51 10.88 -7.86
CA SER A 372 -12.74 11.46 -9.19
C SER A 372 -13.90 12.46 -9.22
N ARG A 373 -14.93 12.26 -8.38
CA ARG A 373 -16.03 13.22 -8.22
C ARG A 373 -15.60 14.47 -7.48
N LEU A 374 -14.68 14.36 -6.53
CA LEU A 374 -14.10 15.53 -5.86
C LEU A 374 -13.40 16.45 -6.87
N ILE A 375 -12.65 15.92 -7.84
CA ILE A 375 -11.99 16.75 -8.85
C ILE A 375 -13.01 17.61 -9.62
N ILE A 376 -14.14 17.03 -10.05
CA ILE A 376 -15.20 17.79 -10.74
C ILE A 376 -15.80 18.85 -9.82
N LEU A 377 -16.14 18.48 -8.59
CA LEU A 377 -16.72 19.39 -7.61
C LEU A 377 -15.79 20.59 -7.39
N PHE A 378 -14.50 20.35 -7.20
CA PHE A 378 -13.50 21.40 -7.03
C PHE A 378 -13.25 22.21 -8.30
N ALA A 379 -13.39 21.63 -9.50
CA ALA A 379 -13.38 22.39 -10.75
C ALA A 379 -14.53 23.42 -10.82
N LEU A 380 -15.74 23.02 -10.42
CA LEU A 380 -16.90 23.91 -10.37
C LEU A 380 -16.79 24.94 -9.24
N ILE A 381 -16.26 24.57 -8.07
CA ILE A 381 -15.98 25.51 -6.98
C ILE A 381 -14.93 26.53 -7.43
N GLN A 382 -13.87 26.09 -8.10
CA GLN A 382 -12.86 26.99 -8.66
C GLN A 382 -13.48 27.97 -9.67
N ALA A 383 -14.34 27.49 -10.56
CA ALA A 383 -15.10 28.34 -11.48
C ALA A 383 -15.89 29.43 -10.73
N GLY A 384 -16.70 29.02 -9.76
CA GLY A 384 -17.53 29.93 -8.96
C GLY A 384 -16.73 30.90 -8.10
N LEU A 385 -15.59 30.48 -7.57
CA LEU A 385 -14.71 31.36 -6.82
C LEU A 385 -14.01 32.38 -7.74
N ILE A 386 -13.60 32.00 -8.95
CA ILE A 386 -13.06 32.95 -9.92
C ILE A 386 -14.14 33.98 -10.31
N THR A 387 -15.38 33.55 -10.56
CA THR A 387 -16.46 34.51 -10.88
C THR A 387 -16.76 35.48 -9.73
N LEU A 388 -16.53 35.08 -8.47
CA LEU A 388 -16.71 35.96 -7.30
C LEU A 388 -15.47 36.81 -6.97
N TYR A 389 -14.28 36.34 -7.32
CA TYR A 389 -12.99 36.89 -6.87
C TYR A 389 -12.01 37.06 -8.05
N HIS A 390 -12.26 38.05 -8.93
CA HIS A 390 -11.46 38.32 -10.14
C HIS A 390 -11.01 39.79 -10.29
N ASN A 391 -10.82 40.53 -9.19
CA ASN A 391 -10.39 41.94 -9.26
C ASN A 391 -8.94 42.10 -9.76
N SER A 392 -8.12 41.04 -9.71
CA SER A 392 -6.76 41.02 -10.26
C SER A 392 -6.32 39.61 -10.68
N LEU A 393 -5.31 39.52 -11.56
CA LEU A 393 -4.72 38.22 -11.94
C LEU A 393 -4.14 37.47 -10.75
N SER A 394 -3.54 38.18 -9.79
CA SER A 394 -3.06 37.58 -8.53
C SER A 394 -4.20 36.86 -7.79
N GLN A 395 -5.37 37.49 -7.71
CA GLN A 395 -6.53 36.92 -7.02
C GLN A 395 -7.00 35.62 -7.67
N VAL A 396 -7.04 35.58 -9.00
CA VAL A 396 -7.39 34.36 -9.76
C VAL A 396 -6.38 33.24 -9.49
N VAL A 397 -5.08 33.54 -9.52
CA VAL A 397 -4.02 32.57 -9.25
C VAL A 397 -4.10 32.03 -7.81
N ASP A 398 -4.43 32.89 -6.85
CA ASP A 398 -4.61 32.50 -5.46
C ASP A 398 -5.85 31.60 -5.29
N VAL A 399 -6.93 31.85 -6.03
CA VAL A 399 -8.10 30.96 -6.06
C VAL A 399 -7.68 29.58 -6.58
N VAL A 400 -6.99 29.51 -7.73
CA VAL A 400 -6.51 28.24 -8.32
C VAL A 400 -5.58 27.48 -7.36
N LEU A 401 -4.69 28.17 -6.65
CA LEU A 401 -3.82 27.53 -5.67
C LEU A 401 -4.59 26.97 -4.48
N ARG A 402 -5.46 27.79 -3.87
CA ARG A 402 -6.23 27.39 -2.68
C ARG A 402 -7.19 26.24 -2.97
N THR A 403 -7.86 26.25 -4.12
CA THR A 403 -8.75 25.16 -4.53
C THR A 403 -7.98 23.85 -4.72
N ASN A 404 -6.80 23.88 -5.33
CA ASN A 404 -5.98 22.68 -5.51
C ASN A 404 -5.35 22.17 -4.19
N ILE A 405 -5.00 23.05 -3.25
CA ILE A 405 -4.60 22.66 -1.88
C ILE A 405 -5.74 21.92 -1.18
N LEU A 406 -6.95 22.49 -1.20
CA LEU A 406 -8.12 21.91 -0.56
C LEU A 406 -8.55 20.59 -1.22
N LEU A 407 -8.50 20.51 -2.54
CA LEU A 407 -8.75 19.28 -3.30
C LEU A 407 -7.77 18.16 -2.88
N PHE A 408 -6.47 18.47 -2.86
CA PHE A 408 -5.44 17.50 -2.48
C PHE A 408 -5.62 17.03 -1.03
N ALA A 409 -5.89 17.95 -0.10
CA ALA A 409 -6.19 17.62 1.29
C ALA A 409 -7.44 16.74 1.42
N ALA A 410 -8.52 17.04 0.69
CA ALA A 410 -9.76 16.26 0.70
C ALA A 410 -9.52 14.82 0.17
N ILE A 411 -8.73 14.67 -0.89
CA ILE A 411 -8.35 13.36 -1.41
C ILE A 411 -7.49 12.59 -0.41
N LEU A 412 -6.49 13.23 0.22
CA LEU A 412 -5.66 12.59 1.26
C LEU A 412 -6.49 12.13 2.45
N VAL A 413 -7.40 12.96 2.93
CA VAL A 413 -8.35 12.57 3.99
C VAL A 413 -9.12 11.35 3.53
N THR A 414 -9.69 11.36 2.33
CA THR A 414 -10.44 10.21 1.79
C THR A 414 -9.58 8.95 1.73
N GLU A 415 -8.30 9.02 1.37
CA GLU A 415 -7.41 7.85 1.37
C GLU A 415 -7.13 7.33 2.77
N VAL A 416 -6.92 8.22 3.75
CA VAL A 416 -6.79 7.85 5.16
C VAL A 416 -8.10 7.23 5.67
N LEU A 417 -9.26 7.75 5.25
CA LEU A 417 -10.57 7.22 5.63
C LEU A 417 -10.89 5.89 4.94
N ASN A 418 -10.55 5.72 3.66
CA ASN A 418 -10.75 4.48 2.88
C ASN A 418 -9.80 3.37 3.31
N PHE A 419 -8.62 3.73 3.83
CA PHE A 419 -7.75 2.80 4.57
C PHE A 419 -8.44 2.28 5.86
N SER A 420 -9.50 2.95 6.31
CA SER A 420 -10.09 2.83 7.64
C SER A 420 -11.64 2.79 7.64
N SER A 421 -12.33 2.33 6.58
CA SER A 421 -13.80 2.46 6.49
C SER A 421 -14.53 1.74 7.62
N ASP A 422 -14.08 0.53 7.98
CA ASP A 422 -14.65 -0.23 9.10
C ASP A 422 -14.11 0.26 10.45
N THR A 423 -12.90 0.81 10.46
CA THR A 423 -12.23 1.29 11.67
C THR A 423 -12.78 2.65 12.11
N LEU A 424 -13.18 3.53 11.19
CA LEU A 424 -13.78 4.85 11.49
C LEU A 424 -15.21 4.74 11.97
N LYS A 425 -16.05 3.93 11.32
CA LYS A 425 -17.39 3.62 11.82
C LYS A 425 -17.32 3.05 13.23
N ASN A 426 -16.36 2.15 13.47
CA ASN A 426 -16.13 1.61 14.80
C ASN A 426 -15.59 2.61 15.80
N ASN A 427 -14.62 3.45 15.44
CA ASN A 427 -14.10 4.48 16.33
C ASN A 427 -15.21 5.49 16.68
N PHE A 428 -16.05 5.88 15.72
CA PHE A 428 -17.18 6.78 15.99
C PHE A 428 -18.23 6.12 16.91
N SER A 429 -18.60 4.86 16.65
CA SER A 429 -19.45 4.09 17.57
C SER A 429 -18.83 3.96 18.96
N GLN A 430 -17.52 3.74 19.06
CA GLN A 430 -16.80 3.61 20.33
C GLN A 430 -16.70 4.95 21.08
N LEU A 431 -16.67 6.08 20.36
CA LEU A 431 -16.72 7.42 20.94
C LEU A 431 -18.07 7.69 21.58
N ILE A 432 -19.15 7.30 20.91
CA ILE A 432 -20.50 7.36 21.47
C ILE A 432 -20.61 6.43 22.69
N ASP A 433 -20.07 5.20 22.61
CA ASP A 433 -20.08 4.26 23.74
C ASP A 433 -19.31 4.78 24.97
N LEU A 434 -18.35 5.70 24.78
CA LEU A 434 -17.61 6.29 25.90
C LEU A 434 -18.52 7.13 26.80
N PHE A 435 -19.61 7.68 26.26
CA PHE A 435 -20.61 8.44 27.01
C PHE A 435 -21.78 7.56 27.52
N ARG A 436 -21.77 6.25 27.24
CA ARG A 436 -22.76 5.29 27.77
C ARG A 436 -22.29 4.70 29.10
N SER A 437 -23.24 4.28 29.96
CA SER A 437 -22.94 3.58 31.21
C SER A 437 -22.43 2.17 30.92
N ASP A 438 -21.25 1.82 31.40
CA ASP A 438 -20.69 0.49 31.19
C ASP A 438 -21.35 -0.55 32.11
N LYS A 439 -21.64 -1.74 31.56
CA LYS A 439 -21.91 -2.93 32.36
C LYS A 439 -20.61 -3.31 33.08
N ALA A 440 -20.67 -3.25 34.41
CA ALA A 440 -19.62 -3.41 35.40
C ALA A 440 -18.43 -4.32 35.03
N VAL A 441 -17.21 -3.79 35.21
CA VAL A 441 -16.07 -4.60 35.64
C VAL A 441 -16.44 -5.14 37.02
N THR A 442 -16.54 -6.46 37.13
CA THR A 442 -16.97 -7.14 38.35
C THR A 442 -16.11 -6.77 39.54
N ASN A 443 -16.76 -6.47 40.66
CA ASN A 443 -16.13 -6.20 41.95
C ASN A 443 -15.52 -7.49 42.51
N SER A 444 -14.24 -7.71 42.30
CA SER A 444 -13.45 -8.58 43.16
C SER A 444 -12.71 -7.74 44.22
N SER A 445 -12.54 -8.31 45.41
CA SER A 445 -11.93 -7.66 46.59
C SER A 445 -10.40 -7.59 46.53
N GLY A 446 -9.76 -8.24 45.56
CA GLY A 446 -8.31 -8.27 45.39
C GLY A 446 -7.73 -7.05 44.66
N LYS A 447 -6.40 -6.96 44.66
CA LYS A 447 -5.65 -5.93 43.91
C LYS A 447 -6.03 -5.98 42.43
N LYS A 448 -6.27 -4.81 41.83
CA LYS A 448 -6.76 -4.66 40.46
C LYS A 448 -5.60 -4.32 39.52
N ILE A 449 -5.37 -5.15 38.51
CA ILE A 449 -4.30 -5.02 37.52
C ILE A 449 -4.91 -4.71 36.16
N LEU A 450 -4.37 -3.70 35.49
CA LEU A 450 -4.68 -3.35 34.11
C LEU A 450 -3.51 -3.73 33.20
N ILE A 451 -3.77 -4.56 32.20
CA ILE A 451 -2.78 -4.95 31.20
C ILE A 451 -3.14 -4.26 29.89
N PHE A 452 -2.23 -3.46 29.35
CA PHE A 452 -2.34 -2.98 27.97
C PHE A 452 -1.58 -3.94 27.07
N ASN A 453 -2.30 -4.64 26.19
CA ASN A 453 -1.69 -5.52 25.20
C ASN A 453 -2.34 -5.29 23.85
N TRP A 454 -1.56 -5.36 22.76
CA TRP A 454 -2.07 -4.95 21.46
C TRP A 454 -3.23 -5.84 20.96
N ARG A 455 -3.22 -7.14 21.30
CA ARG A 455 -4.24 -8.13 20.92
C ARG A 455 -4.64 -9.01 22.12
N ASP A 456 -5.77 -9.71 21.99
CA ASP A 456 -6.11 -10.84 22.85
C ASP A 456 -6.05 -12.17 22.08
N THR A 457 -6.24 -13.27 22.78
CA THR A 457 -6.15 -14.63 22.21
C THR A 457 -7.22 -14.95 21.16
N LYS A 458 -8.36 -14.23 21.13
CA LYS A 458 -9.39 -14.41 20.10
C LYS A 458 -9.22 -13.51 18.88
N HIS A 459 -8.27 -12.59 18.90
CA HIS A 459 -7.95 -11.73 17.77
C HIS A 459 -7.43 -12.55 16.58
N LEU A 460 -7.82 -12.21 15.35
CA LEU A 460 -7.41 -12.89 14.11
C LEU A 460 -5.89 -13.07 13.99
N LEU A 461 -5.16 -12.02 14.35
CA LEU A 461 -3.69 -11.96 14.29
C LEU A 461 -2.97 -12.38 15.58
N SER A 462 -3.67 -13.02 16.52
CA SER A 462 -3.07 -13.49 17.78
C SER A 462 -1.90 -14.45 17.57
N GLY A 463 -0.99 -14.49 18.54
CA GLY A 463 0.21 -15.31 18.54
C GLY A 463 0.66 -15.66 19.97
N GLY A 464 1.94 -16.00 20.12
CA GLY A 464 2.50 -16.48 21.39
C GLY A 464 2.49 -15.45 22.52
N ALA A 465 2.65 -14.15 22.20
CA ALA A 465 2.59 -13.08 23.19
C ALA A 465 1.21 -13.00 23.85
N GLU A 466 0.14 -13.12 23.07
CA GLU A 466 -1.22 -13.12 23.61
C GLU A 466 -1.52 -14.36 24.47
N VAL A 467 -0.95 -15.51 24.12
CA VAL A 467 -1.02 -16.72 24.96
C VAL A 467 -0.30 -16.50 26.29
N TYR A 468 0.89 -15.88 26.28
CA TYR A 468 1.61 -15.55 27.51
C TYR A 468 0.78 -14.66 28.44
N ILE A 469 0.24 -13.55 27.91
CA ILE A 469 -0.57 -12.62 28.70
C ILE A 469 -1.80 -13.35 29.27
N GLN A 470 -2.48 -14.15 28.47
CA GLN A 470 -3.66 -14.89 28.93
C GLN A 470 -3.31 -15.87 30.05
N GLU A 471 -2.24 -16.64 29.92
CA GLU A 471 -1.85 -17.66 30.92
C GLU A 471 -1.37 -16.99 32.22
N ILE A 472 -0.54 -15.95 32.14
CA ILE A 472 -0.12 -15.16 33.32
C ILE A 472 -1.35 -14.53 33.99
N ALA A 473 -2.21 -13.85 33.24
CA ALA A 473 -3.40 -13.20 33.77
C ALA A 473 -4.36 -14.20 34.45
N THR A 474 -4.58 -15.37 33.84
CA THR A 474 -5.44 -16.42 34.40
C THR A 474 -4.88 -16.96 35.73
N ASN A 475 -3.56 -17.18 35.80
CA ASN A 475 -2.91 -17.61 37.04
C ASN A 475 -2.95 -16.53 38.13
N LEU A 476 -2.85 -15.24 37.76
CA LEU A 476 -3.02 -14.13 38.71
C LEU A 476 -4.47 -14.06 39.23
N VAL A 477 -5.47 -14.28 38.38
CA VAL A 477 -6.88 -14.37 38.82
C VAL A 477 -7.08 -15.49 39.83
N GLN A 478 -6.46 -16.66 39.61
CA GLN A 478 -6.51 -17.78 40.56
C GLN A 478 -5.86 -17.45 41.92
N LYS A 479 -4.91 -16.52 41.95
CA LYS A 479 -4.30 -15.99 43.18
C LYS A 479 -5.12 -14.87 43.84
N GLY A 480 -6.30 -14.55 43.31
CA GLY A 480 -7.22 -13.55 43.87
C GLY A 480 -7.05 -12.14 43.30
N TYR A 481 -6.25 -11.92 42.25
CA TYR A 481 -6.17 -10.61 41.58
C TYR A 481 -7.37 -10.36 40.67
N SER A 482 -7.79 -9.11 40.54
CA SER A 482 -8.72 -8.70 39.47
C SER A 482 -7.90 -8.26 38.26
N VAL A 483 -7.92 -9.03 37.16
CA VAL A 483 -7.12 -8.69 35.97
C VAL A 483 -8.03 -8.23 34.83
N THR A 484 -7.69 -7.08 34.24
CA THR A 484 -8.33 -6.56 33.02
C THR A 484 -7.30 -6.35 31.93
N VAL A 485 -7.56 -6.82 30.72
CA VAL A 485 -6.74 -6.63 29.52
C VAL A 485 -7.45 -5.68 28.57
N PHE A 486 -6.80 -4.56 28.26
CA PHE A 486 -7.21 -3.62 27.23
C PHE A 486 -6.48 -3.92 25.92
N THR A 487 -7.22 -4.03 24.81
CA THR A 487 -6.70 -4.53 23.53
C THR A 487 -7.40 -3.94 22.30
N SER A 488 -6.82 -4.14 21.11
CA SER A 488 -7.44 -3.78 19.83
C SER A 488 -8.65 -4.64 19.48
N ASN A 489 -9.54 -4.13 18.62
CA ASN A 489 -10.75 -4.81 18.19
C ASN A 489 -10.74 -5.11 16.68
N ASP A 490 -10.70 -6.40 16.33
CA ASP A 490 -10.84 -6.90 14.94
C ASP A 490 -12.29 -7.09 14.48
N GLN A 491 -13.25 -6.69 15.33
CA GLN A 491 -14.70 -6.77 15.12
C GLN A 491 -15.28 -8.17 15.06
N ARG A 492 -14.49 -9.21 15.35
CA ARG A 492 -14.95 -10.61 15.31
C ARG A 492 -15.49 -11.09 16.64
N ASN A 493 -15.18 -10.38 17.72
CA ASN A 493 -15.51 -10.75 19.09
C ASN A 493 -16.19 -9.58 19.82
N PRO A 494 -16.97 -9.85 20.89
CA PRO A 494 -17.60 -8.81 21.68
C PRO A 494 -16.62 -7.77 22.21
N LYS A 495 -17.07 -6.51 22.34
CA LYS A 495 -16.29 -5.40 22.90
C LYS A 495 -15.87 -5.62 24.36
N TYR A 496 -16.66 -6.42 25.08
CA TYR A 496 -16.43 -6.84 26.46
C TYR A 496 -16.61 -8.34 26.56
N GLU A 497 -15.68 -9.02 27.21
CA GLU A 497 -15.72 -10.47 27.38
C GLU A 497 -14.93 -10.88 28.62
N THR A 498 -15.25 -12.02 29.22
CA THR A 498 -14.43 -12.63 30.27
C THR A 498 -13.86 -13.95 29.75
N ILE A 499 -12.53 -14.09 29.79
CA ILE A 499 -11.83 -15.30 29.32
C ILE A 499 -10.96 -15.82 30.46
N GLY A 500 -11.29 -17.01 31.00
CA GLY A 500 -10.54 -17.58 32.12
C GLY A 500 -10.56 -16.71 33.39
N GLY A 501 -11.65 -15.98 33.62
CA GLY A 501 -11.77 -15.01 34.72
C GLY A 501 -11.09 -13.65 34.47
N VAL A 502 -10.40 -13.48 33.34
CA VAL A 502 -9.77 -12.22 32.93
C VAL A 502 -10.77 -11.37 32.15
N ASN A 503 -10.94 -10.11 32.55
CA ASN A 503 -11.82 -9.16 31.86
C ASN A 503 -11.12 -8.61 30.62
N ILE A 504 -11.75 -8.67 29.45
CA ILE A 504 -11.20 -8.18 28.18
C ILE A 504 -12.01 -6.96 27.71
N ILE A 505 -11.31 -5.87 27.40
CA ILE A 505 -11.88 -4.65 26.85
C ILE A 505 -11.25 -4.41 25.47
N ARG A 506 -12.06 -4.52 24.41
CA ARG A 506 -11.61 -4.34 23.02
C ARG A 506 -12.01 -2.96 22.49
N ARG A 507 -11.04 -2.13 22.08
CA ARG A 507 -11.25 -0.79 21.50
C ARG A 507 -10.23 -0.47 20.42
N GLY A 508 -10.58 0.42 19.51
CA GLY A 508 -9.76 0.80 18.37
C GLY A 508 -9.52 -0.33 17.37
N GLY A 509 -8.67 -0.03 16.39
CA GLY A 509 -8.11 -0.97 15.42
C GLY A 509 -6.58 -0.94 15.47
N PHE A 510 -5.93 -1.28 14.35
CA PHE A 510 -4.48 -1.50 14.29
C PHE A 510 -3.64 -0.36 14.89
N VAL A 511 -3.95 0.90 14.53
CA VAL A 511 -3.26 2.10 15.04
C VAL A 511 -4.06 2.80 16.13
N THR A 512 -5.39 2.85 16.01
CA THR A 512 -6.21 3.68 16.92
C THR A 512 -6.30 3.12 18.33
N VAL A 513 -5.91 1.86 18.56
CA VAL A 513 -5.83 1.26 19.90
C VAL A 513 -4.98 2.08 20.87
N TYR A 514 -3.89 2.72 20.43
CA TYR A 514 -3.05 3.56 21.29
C TYR A 514 -3.79 4.83 21.75
N ILE A 515 -4.52 5.48 20.83
CA ILE A 515 -5.36 6.64 21.13
C ILE A 515 -6.47 6.24 22.09
N TRP A 516 -7.13 5.11 21.82
CA TRP A 516 -8.17 4.58 22.69
C TRP A 516 -7.66 4.16 24.06
N ALA A 517 -6.45 3.62 24.16
CA ALA A 517 -5.84 3.27 25.44
C ALA A 517 -5.71 4.52 26.32
N PHE A 518 -5.19 5.62 25.77
CA PHE A 518 -5.11 6.92 26.45
C PHE A 518 -6.51 7.45 26.84
N LEU A 519 -7.42 7.59 25.86
CA LEU A 519 -8.75 8.19 26.11
C LEU A 519 -9.57 7.36 27.10
N TYR A 520 -9.60 6.05 26.92
CA TYR A 520 -10.38 5.15 27.78
C TYR A 520 -9.75 5.06 29.18
N TYR A 521 -8.42 5.11 29.30
CA TYR A 521 -7.78 5.22 30.61
C TYR A 521 -8.19 6.49 31.34
N VAL A 522 -7.98 7.65 30.74
CA VAL A 522 -8.23 8.96 31.35
C VAL A 522 -9.70 9.14 31.73
N LEU A 523 -10.62 8.70 30.87
CA LEU A 523 -12.05 8.97 31.02
C LEU A 523 -12.82 7.87 31.78
N LYS A 524 -12.33 6.62 31.81
CA LYS A 524 -13.08 5.47 32.38
C LYS A 524 -12.30 4.61 33.37
N LEU A 525 -10.98 4.45 33.24
CA LEU A 525 -10.19 3.52 34.05
C LEU A 525 -9.35 4.18 35.16
N ARG A 526 -9.12 5.49 35.08
CA ARG A 526 -8.35 6.23 36.08
C ARG A 526 -8.94 6.07 37.48
N GLY A 527 -8.09 5.74 38.45
CA GLY A 527 -8.47 5.51 39.84
C GLY A 527 -9.07 4.13 40.15
N LYS A 528 -9.25 3.25 39.14
CA LYS A 528 -9.85 1.91 39.33
C LYS A 528 -8.84 0.76 39.46
N PHE A 529 -7.56 1.01 39.21
CA PHE A 529 -6.51 0.00 39.16
C PHE A 529 -5.32 0.39 40.04
N ASN A 530 -4.62 -0.63 40.56
CA ASN A 530 -3.46 -0.48 41.43
C ASN A 530 -2.12 -0.57 40.69
N LEU A 531 -2.09 -1.26 39.53
CA LEU A 531 -0.89 -1.51 38.75
C LEU A 531 -1.22 -1.57 37.25
N ILE A 532 -0.31 -1.09 36.42
CA ILE A 532 -0.35 -1.30 34.97
C ILE A 532 0.77 -2.25 34.54
N ILE A 533 0.44 -3.21 33.67
CA ILE A 533 1.41 -3.95 32.87
C ILE A 533 1.29 -3.44 31.43
N ASP A 534 2.33 -2.79 30.94
CA ASP A 534 2.40 -2.21 29.60
C ASP A 534 3.17 -3.17 28.69
N CYS A 535 2.49 -3.81 27.74
CA CYS A 535 3.10 -4.86 26.92
C CYS A 535 3.63 -4.28 25.62
N GLU A 536 4.92 -4.51 25.36
CA GLU A 536 5.60 -4.14 24.15
C GLU A 536 5.60 -5.29 23.14
N ASN A 537 4.86 -5.08 22.04
CA ASN A 537 4.89 -5.93 20.85
C ASN A 537 5.41 -5.12 19.65
N GLY A 538 6.48 -4.35 19.87
CA GLY A 538 7.11 -3.42 18.93
C GLY A 538 7.10 -1.97 19.40
N ILE A 539 5.93 -1.45 19.79
CA ILE A 539 5.79 -0.11 20.39
C ILE A 539 4.92 -0.25 21.64
N PRO A 540 5.35 0.24 22.82
CA PRO A 540 4.53 0.17 24.03
C PRO A 540 3.44 1.25 24.03
N PHE A 541 2.50 1.18 24.98
CA PHE A 541 1.41 2.16 25.08
C PHE A 541 1.82 3.48 25.74
N PHE A 542 3.07 3.61 26.16
CA PHE A 542 3.62 4.78 26.86
C PHE A 542 2.79 5.20 28.08
N THR A 543 2.25 4.21 28.81
CA THR A 543 1.37 4.44 29.97
C THR A 543 1.99 5.32 31.08
N PRO A 544 3.33 5.37 31.32
CA PRO A 544 3.90 6.31 32.29
C PRO A 544 3.68 7.79 31.93
N LEU A 545 3.34 8.13 30.68
CA LEU A 545 3.07 9.51 30.27
C LEU A 545 1.69 10.02 30.69
N TYR A 546 0.75 9.14 31.07
CA TYR A 546 -0.63 9.53 31.39
C TYR A 546 -1.25 8.76 32.57
N SER A 547 -0.49 7.88 33.21
CA SER A 547 -0.88 7.18 34.43
C SER A 547 0.00 7.58 35.61
N ASN A 548 -0.60 7.58 36.81
CA ASN A 548 0.07 7.97 38.06
C ASN A 548 0.22 6.78 39.01
N ILE A 549 -0.03 5.57 38.50
CA ILE A 549 0.09 4.31 39.23
C ILE A 549 1.32 3.56 38.74
N PRO A 550 1.84 2.61 39.50
CA PRO A 550 3.05 1.89 39.14
C PRO A 550 2.89 1.14 37.81
N VAL A 551 3.97 1.07 37.04
CA VAL A 551 3.99 0.45 35.70
C VAL A 551 5.10 -0.60 35.63
N ILE A 552 4.77 -1.78 35.10
CA ILE A 552 5.74 -2.80 34.68
C ILE A 552 5.71 -2.84 33.15
N LEU A 553 6.87 -2.64 32.51
CA LEU A 553 7.03 -2.83 31.07
C LEU A 553 7.33 -4.31 30.80
N LEU A 554 6.55 -4.96 29.95
CA LEU A 554 6.78 -6.35 29.53
C LEU A 554 7.17 -6.39 28.05
N VAL A 555 8.37 -6.88 27.76
CA VAL A 555 8.93 -6.91 26.41
C VAL A 555 9.01 -8.34 25.90
N HIS A 556 8.33 -8.60 24.78
CA HIS A 556 8.35 -9.92 24.15
C HIS A 556 9.55 -10.10 23.19
N HIS A 557 9.93 -9.05 22.46
CA HIS A 557 11.02 -9.04 21.47
C HIS A 557 11.46 -7.59 21.17
N VAL A 558 12.73 -7.36 20.80
CA VAL A 558 13.22 -6.09 20.25
C VAL A 558 13.06 -6.11 18.71
N HIS A 559 12.50 -5.06 18.11
CA HIS A 559 11.94 -5.05 16.75
C HIS A 559 12.73 -4.23 15.71
N GLN A 560 13.94 -3.76 16.02
CA GLN A 560 14.70 -2.82 15.18
C GLN A 560 14.81 -3.25 13.70
N ASP A 561 15.23 -4.49 13.41
CA ASP A 561 15.35 -5.02 12.03
C ASP A 561 13.98 -5.33 11.36
N VAL A 562 12.94 -5.58 12.16
CA VAL A 562 11.59 -5.89 11.66
C VAL A 562 10.91 -4.64 11.10
N PHE A 563 11.18 -3.47 11.67
CA PHE A 563 10.60 -2.21 11.17
C PHE A 563 11.09 -1.88 9.77
N PHE A 564 12.37 -2.04 9.46
CA PHE A 564 12.90 -1.79 8.12
C PHE A 564 12.45 -2.81 7.07
N SER A 565 12.10 -4.03 7.50
CA SER A 565 11.61 -5.08 6.61
C SER A 565 10.08 -5.12 6.45
N SER A 566 9.34 -4.54 7.41
CA SER A 566 7.86 -4.59 7.44
C SER A 566 7.17 -3.24 7.21
N LEU A 567 7.84 -2.12 7.48
CA LEU A 567 7.32 -0.76 7.27
C LEU A 567 8.15 -0.03 6.21
N VAL A 568 7.49 0.86 5.45
CA VAL A 568 8.17 1.73 4.47
C VAL A 568 8.62 3.04 5.12
N PRO A 569 9.72 3.66 4.68
CA PRO A 569 10.08 5.01 5.10
C PRO A 569 8.95 6.03 4.80
N PRO A 570 8.67 7.02 5.67
CA PRO A 570 9.40 7.32 6.92
C PRO A 570 8.89 6.55 8.16
N PHE A 571 7.87 5.70 8.04
CA PHE A 571 7.27 5.02 9.20
C PHE A 571 8.21 4.05 9.90
N SER A 572 9.09 3.38 9.14
CA SER A 572 10.16 2.55 9.73
C SER A 572 11.14 3.37 10.57
N TRP A 573 11.50 4.58 10.12
CA TRP A 573 12.34 5.50 10.87
C TRP A 573 11.67 6.01 12.14
N ILE A 574 10.38 6.34 12.07
CA ILE A 574 9.59 6.77 13.24
C ILE A 574 9.50 5.64 14.28
N ALA A 575 9.19 4.41 13.84
CA ALA A 575 9.11 3.26 14.75
C ALA A 575 10.46 2.98 15.42
N ASN A 576 11.56 2.99 14.65
CA ASN A 576 12.91 2.83 15.19
C ASN A 576 13.28 3.95 16.18
N PHE A 577 12.91 5.20 15.89
CA PHE A 577 13.12 6.33 16.80
C PHE A 577 12.33 6.16 18.10
N LEU A 578 11.08 5.69 18.03
CA LEU A 578 10.25 5.45 19.22
C LEU A 578 10.83 4.35 20.11
N GLU A 579 11.31 3.25 19.53
CA GLU A 579 11.92 2.13 20.27
C GLU A 579 13.32 2.48 20.80
N SER A 580 14.20 3.04 19.96
CA SER A 580 15.62 3.25 20.30
C SER A 580 15.88 4.50 21.16
N PHE A 581 15.03 5.53 21.06
CA PHE A 581 15.28 6.81 21.73
C PHE A 581 14.17 7.18 22.73
N PHE A 582 12.91 7.11 22.30
CA PHE A 582 11.82 7.60 23.14
C PHE A 582 11.50 6.64 24.29
N MET A 583 11.42 5.34 24.03
CA MET A 583 11.09 4.33 25.03
C MET A 583 12.06 4.28 26.23
N PRO A 584 13.40 4.30 26.06
CA PRO A 584 14.33 4.35 27.19
C PRO A 584 14.07 5.54 28.11
N SER A 585 13.78 6.71 27.54
CA SER A 585 13.55 7.93 28.32
C SER A 585 12.33 7.84 29.23
N VAL A 586 11.29 7.11 28.79
CA VAL A 586 10.00 6.93 29.49
C VAL A 586 10.08 5.81 30.52
N TYR A 587 10.74 4.70 30.20
CA TYR A 587 10.69 3.48 31.02
C TYR A 587 11.92 3.21 31.90
N LYS A 588 13.00 4.02 31.81
CA LYS A 588 14.23 3.81 32.60
C LYS A 588 14.07 3.70 34.14
N LYS A 589 12.96 4.20 34.69
CA LYS A 589 12.66 4.16 36.14
C LYS A 589 11.62 3.10 36.50
N GLN A 590 11.10 2.37 35.52
CA GLN A 590 10.07 1.37 35.70
C GLN A 590 10.69 -0.02 35.77
N ASN A 591 9.94 -0.98 36.30
CA ASN A 591 10.36 -2.37 36.28
C ASN A 591 10.18 -2.93 34.87
N VAL A 592 11.25 -3.50 34.30
CA VAL A 592 11.26 -4.05 32.94
C VAL A 592 11.38 -5.57 33.00
N VAL A 593 10.44 -6.26 32.36
CA VAL A 593 10.41 -7.72 32.24
C VAL A 593 10.77 -8.12 30.81
N ALA A 594 11.78 -8.97 30.66
CA ALA A 594 12.10 -9.62 29.40
C ALA A 594 11.65 -11.08 29.43
N VAL A 595 11.21 -11.61 28.29
CA VAL A 595 10.81 -13.03 28.18
C VAL A 595 11.98 -14.00 27.97
N SER A 596 13.20 -13.49 27.80
CA SER A 596 14.39 -14.30 27.52
C SER A 596 15.69 -13.61 27.92
N ASN A 597 16.78 -14.37 28.03
CA ASN A 597 18.12 -13.80 28.22
C ASN A 597 18.55 -13.01 26.98
N SER A 598 18.28 -13.53 25.77
CA SER A 598 18.60 -12.83 24.52
C SER A 598 17.91 -11.47 24.45
N THR A 599 16.61 -11.40 24.76
CA THR A 599 15.83 -10.15 24.78
C THR A 599 16.36 -9.19 25.85
N ALA A 600 16.83 -9.70 26.99
CA ALA A 600 17.44 -8.87 28.01
C ALA A 600 18.79 -8.27 27.58
N GLU A 601 19.60 -9.05 26.85
CA GLU A 601 20.84 -8.57 26.24
C GLU A 601 20.58 -7.54 25.13
N GLU A 602 19.61 -7.79 24.25
CA GLU A 602 19.19 -6.86 23.18
C GLU A 602 18.67 -5.54 23.77
N LEU A 603 17.78 -5.60 24.79
CA LEU A 603 17.29 -4.39 25.47
C LEU A 603 18.42 -3.58 26.11
N LYS A 604 19.42 -4.25 26.66
CA LYS A 604 20.57 -3.58 27.27
C LYS A 604 21.47 -2.94 26.22
N ASN A 605 21.79 -3.66 25.15
CA ASN A 605 22.82 -3.27 24.18
C ASN A 605 22.29 -2.34 23.08
N GLU A 606 21.07 -2.56 22.60
CA GLU A 606 20.50 -1.85 21.46
C GLU A 606 19.57 -0.71 21.87
N VAL A 607 18.87 -0.87 23.00
CA VAL A 607 17.86 0.09 23.50
C VAL A 607 18.37 0.87 24.72
N GLY A 608 19.31 0.33 25.49
CA GLY A 608 19.83 0.98 26.71
C GLY A 608 18.89 0.89 27.91
N LEU A 609 17.99 -0.10 27.94
CA LEU A 609 17.09 -0.36 29.07
C LEU A 609 17.62 -1.50 29.96
N LYS A 610 17.64 -1.28 31.28
CA LYS A 610 18.02 -2.29 32.25
C LYS A 610 16.82 -3.20 32.56
N VAL A 611 16.98 -4.49 32.32
CA VAL A 611 15.97 -5.50 32.68
C VAL A 611 15.99 -5.76 34.19
N THR A 612 14.81 -5.71 34.81
CA THR A 612 14.60 -6.01 36.23
C THR A 612 14.46 -7.52 36.46
N SER A 613 13.69 -8.20 35.62
CA SER A 613 13.40 -9.63 35.80
C SER A 613 13.23 -10.34 34.46
N ILE A 614 13.64 -11.60 34.39
CA ILE A 614 13.46 -12.45 33.22
C ILE A 614 12.37 -13.47 33.56
N ILE A 615 11.21 -13.33 32.91
CA ILE A 615 10.04 -14.17 33.13
C ILE A 615 9.63 -14.79 31.80
N THR A 616 10.09 -16.03 31.61
CA THR A 616 10.04 -16.72 30.33
C THR A 616 8.65 -17.25 30.00
N ASN A 617 8.40 -17.61 28.73
CA ASN A 617 7.15 -18.28 28.38
C ASN A 617 7.04 -19.65 29.06
N GLY A 618 5.82 -20.01 29.45
CA GLY A 618 5.54 -21.29 30.06
C GLY A 618 4.94 -22.34 29.12
N VAL A 619 4.77 -23.55 29.64
CA VAL A 619 4.10 -24.68 28.98
C VAL A 619 3.21 -25.43 29.98
N LYS A 620 2.10 -26.00 29.48
CA LYS A 620 1.24 -26.90 30.28
C LYS A 620 1.88 -28.28 30.37
N ILE A 621 2.13 -28.74 31.59
CA ILE A 621 2.83 -30.02 31.84
C ILE A 621 1.87 -31.22 31.82
N ASP A 622 0.61 -31.03 32.23
CA ASP A 622 -0.29 -32.15 32.58
C ASP A 622 -1.35 -32.54 31.53
N GLY A 623 -1.20 -32.08 30.29
CA GLY A 623 -2.18 -32.33 29.21
C GLY A 623 -1.74 -33.30 28.11
N ALA A 624 -0.46 -33.69 28.08
CA ALA A 624 0.06 -34.56 27.02
C ALA A 624 -0.27 -36.02 27.33
N ALA A 625 -1.44 -36.50 26.87
CA ALA A 625 -1.62 -37.93 26.69
C ALA A 625 -0.40 -38.45 25.93
N VAL A 626 0.37 -39.34 26.57
CA VAL A 626 1.60 -39.90 25.99
C VAL A 626 1.17 -40.84 24.90
N ILE A 627 0.97 -40.30 23.70
CA ILE A 627 0.65 -41.07 22.51
C ILE A 627 1.95 -41.70 22.01
N LYS A 628 1.86 -42.94 21.52
CA LYS A 628 2.97 -43.63 20.88
C LYS A 628 3.47 -42.81 19.69
N LYS A 629 4.79 -42.67 19.55
CA LYS A 629 5.43 -42.07 18.37
C LYS A 629 4.93 -42.76 17.09
N SER A 630 4.82 -42.00 16.00
CA SER A 630 4.47 -42.54 14.69
C SER A 630 5.38 -43.70 14.29
N ALA A 631 4.84 -44.70 13.59
CA ALA A 631 5.63 -45.84 13.12
C ALA A 631 6.74 -45.45 12.14
N LYS A 632 6.52 -44.39 11.36
CA LYS A 632 7.49 -43.81 10.42
C LYS A 632 8.08 -42.51 10.98
N PRO A 633 9.32 -42.15 10.61
CA PRO A 633 9.93 -40.87 10.99
C PRO A 633 9.01 -39.71 10.58
N THR A 634 8.52 -38.98 11.57
CA THR A 634 7.59 -37.87 11.35
C THR A 634 8.18 -36.60 11.93
N ILE A 635 8.45 -35.63 11.06
CA ILE A 635 8.91 -34.30 11.41
C ILE A 635 7.69 -33.37 11.43
N ILE A 636 7.66 -32.42 12.36
CA ILE A 636 6.61 -31.41 12.43
C ILE A 636 7.17 -29.99 12.48
N TYR A 637 6.53 -29.09 11.74
CA TYR A 637 6.59 -27.65 11.97
C TYR A 637 5.26 -27.20 12.56
N LEU A 638 5.31 -26.32 13.56
CA LEU A 638 4.13 -25.73 14.19
C LEU A 638 4.33 -24.23 14.36
N GLY A 639 3.53 -23.44 13.64
CA GLY A 639 3.59 -21.99 13.71
C GLY A 639 2.95 -21.28 12.52
N ARG A 640 2.93 -19.94 12.54
CA ARG A 640 2.41 -19.15 11.41
C ARG A 640 3.28 -19.35 10.16
N LEU A 641 2.68 -19.29 8.98
CA LEU A 641 3.40 -19.39 7.70
C LEU A 641 3.79 -17.99 7.21
N LYS A 642 4.92 -17.48 7.71
CA LYS A 642 5.45 -16.14 7.41
C LYS A 642 6.85 -16.23 6.84
N LYS A 643 7.28 -15.21 6.09
CA LYS A 643 8.59 -15.19 5.44
C LYS A 643 9.75 -15.42 6.42
N TYR A 644 9.78 -14.69 7.54
CA TYR A 644 10.83 -14.82 8.57
C TYR A 644 10.82 -16.15 9.33
N LYS A 645 9.79 -16.99 9.13
CA LYS A 645 9.74 -18.35 9.71
C LYS A 645 10.53 -19.36 8.89
N ASN A 646 10.99 -18.99 7.68
CA ASN A 646 11.85 -19.77 6.78
C ASN A 646 11.47 -21.26 6.62
N ILE A 647 10.18 -21.54 6.45
CA ILE A 647 9.69 -22.92 6.27
C ILE A 647 10.24 -23.53 4.96
N ASP A 648 10.63 -22.71 3.99
CA ASP A 648 11.36 -23.11 2.78
C ASP A 648 12.69 -23.80 3.11
N VAL A 649 13.44 -23.33 4.11
CA VAL A 649 14.68 -23.98 4.58
C VAL A 649 14.41 -25.40 5.07
N LEU A 650 13.32 -25.60 5.82
CA LEU A 650 12.88 -26.92 6.26
C LEU A 650 12.43 -27.80 5.09
N ILE A 651 11.70 -27.28 4.11
CA ILE A 651 11.29 -28.06 2.93
C ILE A 651 12.51 -28.52 2.13
N HIS A 652 13.50 -27.65 1.93
CA HIS A 652 14.76 -28.04 1.27
C HIS A 652 15.56 -29.06 2.08
N ALA A 653 15.66 -28.90 3.39
CA ALA A 653 16.31 -29.87 4.27
C ALA A 653 15.60 -31.24 4.21
N PHE A 654 14.27 -31.24 4.25
CA PHE A 654 13.47 -32.46 4.16
C PHE A 654 13.59 -33.14 2.78
N SER A 655 13.68 -32.37 1.70
CA SER A 655 13.96 -32.90 0.36
C SER A 655 15.30 -33.64 0.30
N ASN A 656 16.33 -33.14 0.98
CA ASN A 656 17.63 -33.80 1.06
C ASN A 656 17.57 -35.05 1.95
N LEU A 657 16.87 -34.98 3.08
CA LEU A 657 16.69 -36.10 4.00
C LEU A 657 16.05 -37.32 3.32
N LEU A 658 15.05 -37.10 2.44
CA LEU A 658 14.34 -38.16 1.74
C LEU A 658 15.21 -39.00 0.79
N LYS A 659 16.39 -38.50 0.40
CA LYS A 659 17.36 -39.27 -0.41
C LYS A 659 17.89 -40.48 0.36
N GLU A 660 18.00 -40.37 1.68
CA GLU A 660 18.51 -41.42 2.56
C GLU A 660 17.39 -42.09 3.38
N LEU A 661 16.30 -41.38 3.67
CA LEU A 661 15.17 -41.84 4.49
C LEU A 661 13.82 -41.65 3.75
N PRO A 662 13.53 -42.47 2.72
CA PRO A 662 12.38 -42.26 1.83
C PRO A 662 11.02 -42.41 2.52
N GLU A 663 10.95 -43.06 3.68
CA GLU A 663 9.73 -43.28 4.47
C GLU A 663 9.37 -42.12 5.41
N ALA A 664 10.25 -41.12 5.54
CA ALA A 664 10.02 -39.95 6.38
C ALA A 664 8.84 -39.10 5.89
N ARG A 665 8.16 -38.42 6.83
CA ARG A 665 7.03 -37.53 6.58
C ARG A 665 7.22 -36.19 7.27
N LEU A 666 6.70 -35.13 6.66
CA LEU A 666 6.70 -33.80 7.24
C LEU A 666 5.26 -33.27 7.36
N ILE A 667 4.92 -32.78 8.54
CA ILE A 667 3.64 -32.13 8.82
C ILE A 667 3.91 -30.65 9.06
N ILE A 668 3.24 -29.78 8.29
CA ILE A 668 3.32 -28.32 8.43
C ILE A 668 1.98 -27.85 8.99
N ALA A 669 1.96 -27.53 10.28
CA ALA A 669 0.78 -27.10 11.00
C ALA A 669 0.77 -25.58 11.20
N GLY A 670 -0.17 -24.90 10.54
CA GLY A 670 -0.41 -23.48 10.67
C GLY A 670 -0.91 -22.81 9.39
N GLU A 671 -1.13 -21.50 9.48
CA GLU A 671 -1.61 -20.66 8.38
C GLU A 671 -0.80 -19.37 8.27
N GLY A 672 -0.83 -18.75 7.10
CA GLY A 672 -0.17 -17.48 6.84
C GLY A 672 0.00 -17.21 5.34
N ASP A 673 0.49 -16.01 5.03
CA ASP A 673 0.64 -15.49 3.66
C ASP A 673 1.63 -16.29 2.80
N GLN A 674 2.53 -17.08 3.39
CA GLN A 674 3.47 -17.92 2.64
C GLN A 674 2.87 -19.25 2.17
N LYS A 675 1.64 -19.62 2.59
CA LYS A 675 1.08 -20.96 2.32
C LYS A 675 1.16 -21.36 0.85
N GLU A 676 0.62 -20.53 -0.05
CA GLU A 676 0.59 -20.83 -1.49
C GLU A 676 2.00 -20.97 -2.08
N LYS A 677 2.94 -20.13 -1.65
CA LYS A 677 4.33 -20.19 -2.11
C LYS A 677 5.02 -21.48 -1.65
N LEU A 678 4.76 -21.90 -0.42
CA LEU A 678 5.31 -23.15 0.14
C LEU A 678 4.69 -24.38 -0.55
N GLU A 679 3.38 -24.38 -0.83
CA GLU A 679 2.72 -25.45 -1.57
C GLU A 679 3.23 -25.58 -3.02
N ARG A 680 3.55 -24.45 -3.67
CA ARG A 680 4.25 -24.45 -4.97
C ARG A 680 5.66 -25.05 -4.85
N LEU A 681 6.45 -24.65 -3.86
CA LEU A 681 7.78 -25.23 -3.62
C LEU A 681 7.71 -26.76 -3.40
N VAL A 682 6.72 -27.24 -2.63
CA VAL A 682 6.47 -28.68 -2.44
C VAL A 682 6.11 -29.38 -3.76
N THR A 683 5.38 -28.70 -4.64
CA THR A 683 5.03 -29.19 -5.98
C THR A 683 6.27 -29.29 -6.86
N ASP A 684 7.06 -28.22 -6.93
CA ASP A 684 8.26 -28.12 -7.77
C ASP A 684 9.33 -29.15 -7.37
N LEU A 685 9.39 -29.50 -6.08
CA LEU A 685 10.30 -30.53 -5.55
C LEU A 685 9.70 -31.96 -5.57
N ASN A 686 8.50 -32.15 -6.11
CA ASN A 686 7.79 -33.45 -6.15
C ASN A 686 7.55 -34.09 -4.77
N LEU A 687 7.24 -33.28 -3.75
CA LEU A 687 7.11 -33.71 -2.35
C LEU A 687 5.65 -33.83 -1.87
N LYS A 688 4.65 -33.70 -2.76
CA LYS A 688 3.22 -33.67 -2.41
C LYS A 688 2.75 -34.85 -1.56
N THR A 689 3.28 -36.05 -1.80
CA THR A 689 2.88 -37.27 -1.06
C THR A 689 3.61 -37.43 0.28
N LYS A 690 4.59 -36.57 0.57
CA LYS A 690 5.46 -36.63 1.76
C LYS A 690 5.22 -35.50 2.75
N ILE A 691 4.60 -34.40 2.31
CA ILE A 691 4.35 -33.20 3.12
C ILE A 691 2.85 -32.94 3.25
N GLU A 692 2.35 -32.85 4.48
CA GLU A 692 0.95 -32.51 4.79
C GLU A 692 0.85 -31.08 5.35
N PHE A 693 0.04 -30.24 4.71
CA PHE A 693 -0.35 -28.93 5.26
C PHE A 693 -1.69 -29.04 5.98
N THR A 694 -1.71 -28.88 7.31
CA THR A 694 -2.94 -29.10 8.09
C THR A 694 -3.83 -27.87 8.25
N GLY A 695 -3.31 -26.67 7.91
CA GLY A 695 -3.94 -25.40 8.30
C GLY A 695 -3.95 -25.19 9.82
N LYS A 696 -4.86 -24.35 10.32
CA LYS A 696 -5.05 -24.13 11.76
C LYS A 696 -5.61 -25.39 12.44
N ILE A 697 -5.03 -25.79 13.56
CA ILE A 697 -5.40 -27.00 14.30
C ILE A 697 -5.88 -26.69 15.72
N SER A 698 -6.72 -27.56 16.28
CA SER A 698 -7.15 -27.48 17.67
C SER A 698 -6.04 -27.86 18.64
N GLU A 699 -6.13 -27.41 19.91
CA GLU A 699 -5.19 -27.78 20.97
C GLU A 699 -5.03 -29.30 21.13
N LYS A 700 -6.15 -30.04 21.10
CA LYS A 700 -6.13 -31.52 21.16
C LYS A 700 -5.37 -32.13 19.98
N ARG A 701 -5.55 -31.60 18.75
CA ARG A 701 -4.82 -32.08 17.56
C ARG A 701 -3.35 -31.66 17.62
N LYS A 702 -3.04 -30.46 18.13
CA LYS A 702 -1.67 -29.98 18.38
C LYS A 702 -0.91 -30.94 19.28
N THR A 703 -1.44 -31.23 20.47
CA THR A 703 -0.82 -32.18 21.41
C THR A 703 -0.64 -33.56 20.78
N ARG A 704 -1.63 -34.07 20.04
CA ARG A 704 -1.51 -35.37 19.35
C ARG A 704 -0.38 -35.39 18.33
N LEU A 705 -0.32 -34.38 17.48
CA LEU A 705 0.69 -34.28 16.43
C LEU A 705 2.09 -34.14 17.03
N LEU A 706 2.26 -33.22 17.99
CA LEU A 706 3.53 -33.05 18.71
C LEU A 706 3.97 -34.34 19.39
N SER A 707 3.08 -35.00 20.16
CA SER A 707 3.40 -36.27 20.83
C SER A 707 3.79 -37.38 19.86
N SER A 708 3.15 -37.47 18.69
CA SER A 708 3.44 -38.50 17.69
C SER A 708 4.71 -38.24 16.86
N ALA A 709 5.14 -36.99 16.74
CA ALA A 709 6.31 -36.60 15.95
C ALA A 709 7.62 -37.07 16.59
N TRP A 710 8.61 -37.41 15.76
CA TRP A 710 9.96 -37.80 16.19
C TRP A 710 10.84 -36.58 16.46
N ALA A 711 10.62 -35.49 15.73
CA ALA A 711 11.28 -34.21 15.93
C ALA A 711 10.37 -33.06 15.50
N MET A 712 10.49 -31.92 16.17
CA MET A 712 9.93 -30.66 15.71
C MET A 712 11.05 -29.78 15.15
N VAL A 713 10.79 -29.04 14.07
CA VAL A 713 11.76 -28.07 13.51
C VAL A 713 11.24 -26.65 13.60
N GLN A 714 12.08 -25.73 14.04
CA GLN A 714 11.80 -24.29 14.07
C GLN A 714 12.90 -23.48 13.35
N PRO A 715 12.76 -23.25 12.02
CA PRO A 715 13.83 -22.67 11.20
C PRO A 715 13.81 -21.13 11.15
N SER A 716 13.17 -20.49 12.13
CA SER A 716 12.90 -19.05 12.10
C SER A 716 14.18 -18.22 12.13
N SER A 717 14.24 -17.13 11.36
CA SER A 717 15.34 -16.16 11.42
C SER A 717 15.31 -15.29 12.68
N GLN A 718 14.14 -15.16 13.30
CA GLN A 718 13.95 -14.35 14.50
C GLN A 718 12.81 -14.91 15.33
N GLU A 719 13.05 -14.99 16.63
CA GLU A 719 12.10 -15.30 17.69
C GLU A 719 12.51 -14.55 18.97
N GLY A 720 11.69 -14.67 20.00
CA GLY A 720 11.87 -14.00 21.30
C GLY A 720 11.84 -15.03 22.39
N TRP A 721 11.25 -16.20 22.10
CA TRP A 721 11.42 -17.42 22.88
C TRP A 721 11.15 -18.66 22.02
N GLY A 722 10.00 -18.73 21.36
CA GLY A 722 9.54 -19.95 20.68
C GLY A 722 8.77 -20.88 21.64
N ILE A 723 7.58 -20.47 22.06
CA ILE A 723 6.70 -21.25 22.95
C ILE A 723 6.43 -22.67 22.40
N THR A 724 6.32 -22.82 21.09
CA THR A 724 6.07 -24.11 20.44
C THR A 724 7.22 -25.11 20.64
N CYS A 725 8.46 -24.63 20.84
CA CYS A 725 9.59 -25.48 21.20
C CYS A 725 9.37 -26.14 22.58
N LEU A 726 8.91 -25.37 23.57
CA LEU A 726 8.58 -25.90 24.90
C LEU A 726 7.38 -26.86 24.86
N GLU A 727 6.36 -26.55 24.05
CA GLU A 727 5.21 -27.43 23.84
C GLU A 727 5.63 -28.80 23.25
N ALA A 728 6.51 -28.79 22.26
CA ALA A 728 7.08 -30.02 21.70
C ALA A 728 7.89 -30.79 22.74
N ASN A 729 8.76 -30.10 23.49
CA ASN A 729 9.55 -30.72 24.54
C ASN A 729 8.69 -31.37 25.64
N ALA A 730 7.60 -30.71 26.06
CA ALA A 730 6.63 -31.26 27.01
C ALA A 730 5.95 -32.54 26.47
N CYS A 731 5.76 -32.64 25.16
CA CYS A 731 5.25 -33.82 24.47
C CYS A 731 6.32 -34.91 24.21
N LYS A 732 7.49 -34.83 24.86
CA LYS A 732 8.65 -35.71 24.61
C LYS A 732 9.08 -35.67 23.13
N THR A 733 9.08 -34.49 22.52
CA THR A 733 9.54 -34.30 21.14
C THR A 733 10.72 -33.35 21.15
N PRO A 734 11.92 -33.82 20.75
CA PRO A 734 13.09 -32.96 20.63
C PRO A 734 12.90 -31.92 19.53
N VAL A 735 13.51 -30.76 19.71
CA VAL A 735 13.38 -29.63 18.79
C VAL A 735 14.70 -29.40 18.06
N ILE A 736 14.65 -29.14 16.76
CA ILE A 736 15.80 -28.64 15.99
C ILE A 736 15.47 -27.21 15.58
N ALA A 737 16.23 -26.24 16.09
CA ALA A 737 15.92 -24.82 15.95
C ALA A 737 17.09 -24.03 15.35
N SER A 738 16.81 -22.93 14.66
CA SER A 738 17.89 -22.04 14.22
C SER A 738 18.61 -21.41 15.42
N ASN A 739 19.92 -21.26 15.31
CA ASN A 739 20.77 -20.62 16.32
C ASN A 739 20.61 -19.10 16.28
N VAL A 740 19.46 -18.61 16.72
CA VAL A 740 19.09 -17.19 16.78
C VAL A 740 18.56 -16.84 18.16
N SER A 741 18.51 -15.54 18.47
CA SER A 741 17.92 -15.01 19.71
C SER A 741 16.54 -15.59 19.99
N GLY A 742 16.25 -15.83 21.27
CA GLY A 742 15.03 -16.49 21.72
C GLY A 742 15.06 -18.01 21.54
N LEU A 743 15.35 -18.53 20.34
CA LEU A 743 15.40 -19.98 20.10
C LEU A 743 16.56 -20.66 20.82
N LYS A 744 17.73 -20.02 20.87
CA LYS A 744 18.89 -20.51 21.63
C LYS A 744 18.63 -20.57 23.15
N ASP A 745 17.69 -19.78 23.65
CA ASP A 745 17.30 -19.80 25.06
C ASP A 745 16.25 -20.88 25.35
N ALA A 746 15.32 -21.11 24.42
CA ALA A 746 14.28 -22.13 24.58
C ALA A 746 14.79 -23.56 24.31
N VAL A 747 15.78 -23.72 23.43
CA VAL A 747 16.35 -25.03 23.05
C VAL A 747 17.77 -25.14 23.62
N LYS A 748 17.97 -26.10 24.52
CA LYS A 748 19.27 -26.39 25.11
C LYS A 748 19.95 -27.52 24.34
N GLU A 749 21.04 -27.19 23.67
CA GLU A 749 21.86 -28.09 22.85
C GLU A 749 22.14 -29.42 23.56
N GLY A 750 21.83 -30.54 22.91
CA GLY A 750 22.04 -31.89 23.43
C GLY A 750 21.13 -32.32 24.58
N ILE A 751 20.29 -31.41 25.11
CA ILE A 751 19.38 -31.68 26.22
C ILE A 751 17.93 -31.67 25.77
N SER A 752 17.45 -30.59 25.15
CA SER A 752 16.07 -30.48 24.65
C SER A 752 15.98 -30.49 23.13
N GLY A 753 17.13 -30.51 22.46
CA GLY A 753 17.19 -30.35 21.02
C GLY A 753 18.59 -30.10 20.50
N TYR A 754 18.64 -29.63 19.25
CA TYR A 754 19.85 -29.20 18.55
C TYR A 754 19.63 -27.85 17.87
N LEU A 755 20.69 -27.07 17.76
CA LEU A 755 20.71 -25.81 17.05
C LEU A 755 21.42 -25.97 15.70
N PHE A 756 21.01 -25.19 14.71
CA PHE A 756 21.65 -25.14 13.41
C PHE A 756 21.77 -23.70 12.91
N ASP A 757 22.71 -23.44 12.03
CA ASP A 757 22.96 -22.11 11.50
C ASP A 757 21.76 -21.64 10.67
N GLN A 758 21.36 -20.39 10.88
CA GLN A 758 20.20 -19.82 10.23
C GLN A 758 20.30 -19.96 8.69
N GLY A 759 19.27 -20.55 8.08
CA GLY A 759 19.21 -20.75 6.63
C GLY A 759 19.96 -21.98 6.10
N ASN A 760 20.71 -22.71 6.94
CA ASN A 760 21.51 -23.86 6.52
C ASN A 760 20.67 -25.15 6.44
N SER A 761 20.05 -25.38 5.28
CA SER A 761 19.21 -26.56 5.03
C SER A 761 19.98 -27.89 5.03
N ILE A 762 21.27 -27.87 4.68
CA ILE A 762 22.13 -29.07 4.65
C ILE A 762 22.44 -29.52 6.08
N GLN A 763 22.86 -28.61 6.95
CA GLN A 763 23.11 -28.90 8.36
C GLN A 763 21.84 -29.40 9.06
N LEU A 764 20.70 -28.74 8.81
CA LEU A 764 19.40 -29.18 9.32
C LEU A 764 19.06 -30.61 8.88
N SER A 765 19.28 -30.94 7.60
CA SER A 765 19.08 -32.31 7.08
C SER A 765 19.96 -33.34 7.79
N ASN A 766 21.24 -33.02 8.02
CA ASN A 766 22.19 -33.92 8.69
C ASN A 766 21.82 -34.15 10.16
N ILE A 767 21.41 -33.11 10.88
CA ILE A 767 20.95 -33.23 12.28
C ILE A 767 19.70 -34.11 12.34
N LEU A 768 18.72 -33.88 11.45
CA LEU A 768 17.52 -34.70 11.36
C LEU A 768 17.86 -36.18 11.08
N LYS A 769 18.74 -36.44 10.11
CA LYS A 769 19.19 -37.79 9.78
C LYS A 769 19.79 -38.49 11.00
N ASN A 770 20.76 -37.86 11.65
CA ASN A 770 21.46 -38.44 12.80
C ASN A 770 20.50 -38.71 13.96
N LEU A 771 19.56 -37.81 14.21
CA LEU A 771 18.54 -37.98 15.25
C LEU A 771 17.55 -39.10 14.92
N ILE A 772 17.20 -39.30 13.65
CA ILE A 772 16.26 -40.35 13.22
C ILE A 772 16.93 -41.73 13.27
N LEU A 773 18.17 -41.85 12.80
CA LEU A 773 18.91 -43.12 12.74
C LEU A 773 19.33 -43.61 14.14
N ASP A 774 19.76 -42.71 15.02
CA ASP A 774 20.17 -43.08 16.38
C ASP A 774 18.98 -43.12 17.35
N THR A 775 18.32 -44.27 17.39
CA THR A 775 17.16 -44.48 18.27
C THR A 775 17.49 -44.35 19.76
N LYS A 776 18.71 -44.72 20.19
CA LYS A 776 19.10 -44.60 21.61
C LYS A 776 19.22 -43.13 21.99
N LYS A 777 19.94 -42.36 21.18
CA LYS A 777 20.10 -40.91 21.35
C LYS A 777 18.78 -40.17 21.26
N ARG A 778 17.91 -40.51 20.31
CA ARG A 778 16.55 -39.93 20.23
C ARG A 778 15.76 -40.18 21.51
N LYS A 779 15.68 -41.44 21.98
CA LYS A 779 14.95 -41.77 23.22
C LYS A 779 15.52 -41.07 24.46
N ALA A 780 16.85 -40.91 24.54
CA ALA A 780 17.47 -40.13 25.59
C ALA A 780 17.04 -38.65 25.50
N LEU A 781 17.10 -38.07 24.31
CA LEU A 781 16.73 -36.68 24.04
C LEU A 781 15.23 -36.42 24.30
N GLU A 782 14.35 -37.37 23.98
CA GLU A 782 12.92 -37.30 24.30
C GLU A 782 12.67 -37.19 25.82
N LYS A 783 13.42 -37.94 26.63
CA LYS A 783 13.33 -37.90 28.10
C LYS A 783 13.86 -36.58 28.65
N SER A 784 15.04 -36.13 28.20
CA SER A 784 15.65 -34.88 28.65
C SER A 784 14.87 -33.66 28.16
N SER A 785 14.28 -33.70 26.97
CA SER A 785 13.35 -32.67 26.47
C SER A 785 12.17 -32.48 27.41
N LYS A 786 11.52 -33.56 27.86
CA LYS A 786 10.43 -33.45 28.83
C LYS A 786 10.92 -32.84 30.15
N ARG A 787 12.07 -33.28 30.67
CA ARG A 787 12.64 -32.70 31.91
C ARG A 787 12.92 -31.20 31.74
N TRP A 788 13.52 -30.80 30.62
CA TRP A 788 13.77 -29.39 30.29
C TRP A 788 12.49 -28.55 30.35
N SER A 789 11.41 -29.02 29.71
CA SER A 789 10.12 -28.31 29.70
C SER A 789 9.51 -28.08 31.09
N GLN A 790 9.80 -28.95 32.07
CA GLN A 790 9.27 -28.85 33.44
C GLN A 790 9.84 -27.66 34.24
N HIS A 791 10.94 -27.07 33.78
CA HIS A 791 11.47 -25.83 34.35
C HIS A 791 10.62 -24.60 33.98
N PHE A 792 9.78 -24.72 32.95
CA PHE A 792 9.02 -23.63 32.36
C PHE A 792 7.51 -23.80 32.54
N SER A 793 7.04 -24.22 33.72
CA SER A 793 5.58 -24.29 33.94
C SER A 793 4.98 -22.88 34.04
N TRP A 794 3.75 -22.70 33.53
CA TRP A 794 3.04 -21.42 33.66
C TRP A 794 2.89 -20.98 35.13
N GLN A 795 2.68 -21.93 36.05
CA GLN A 795 2.58 -21.65 37.48
C GLN A 795 3.86 -21.04 38.05
N LYS A 796 5.03 -21.57 37.67
CA LYS A 796 6.33 -21.02 38.10
C LYS A 796 6.55 -19.61 37.57
N GLN A 797 6.21 -19.37 36.30
CA GLN A 797 6.38 -18.03 35.69
C GLN A 797 5.40 -17.02 36.29
N ALA A 798 4.15 -17.42 36.53
CA ALA A 798 3.17 -16.59 37.22
C ALA A 798 3.57 -16.29 38.68
N GLN A 799 4.24 -17.22 39.37
CA GLN A 799 4.78 -16.97 40.70
C GLN A 799 5.90 -15.92 40.69
N LYS A 800 6.83 -16.00 39.73
CA LYS A 800 7.85 -14.95 39.54
C LYS A 800 7.23 -13.59 39.25
N PHE A 801 6.20 -13.56 38.40
CA PHE A 801 5.50 -12.33 38.06
C PHE A 801 4.76 -11.73 39.25
N ASP A 802 4.08 -12.56 40.04
CA ASP A 802 3.39 -12.16 41.27
C ASP A 802 4.34 -11.57 42.33
N LEU A 803 5.53 -12.15 42.49
CA LEU A 803 6.58 -11.58 43.36
C LEU A 803 7.00 -10.19 42.89
N LEU A 804 7.24 -10.01 41.58
CA LEU A 804 7.59 -8.71 41.01
C LEU A 804 6.44 -7.69 41.16
N ILE A 805 5.20 -8.10 40.96
CA ILE A 805 4.01 -7.27 41.20
C ILE A 805 3.97 -6.80 42.65
N SER A 806 4.20 -7.72 43.60
CA SER A 806 4.18 -7.43 45.02
C SER A 806 5.28 -6.44 45.42
N GLN A 807 6.51 -6.65 44.92
CA GLN A 807 7.63 -5.71 45.11
C GLN A 807 7.33 -4.33 44.53
N THR A 808 6.88 -4.29 43.27
CA THR A 808 6.55 -3.02 42.59
C THR A 808 5.51 -2.23 43.37
N LEU A 809 4.47 -2.90 43.90
CA LEU A 809 3.44 -2.24 44.70
C LEU A 809 3.93 -1.76 46.07
N GLN A 810 4.94 -2.39 46.66
CA GLN A 810 5.56 -1.96 47.93
C GLN A 810 6.49 -0.76 47.73
N ASP A 811 7.29 -0.76 46.67
CA ASP A 811 8.28 0.29 46.38
C ASP A 811 7.64 1.62 45.92
N SER A 812 6.37 1.56 45.54
CA SER A 812 5.66 2.67 44.93
C SER A 812 5.19 3.71 45.94
N ARG A 813 6.00 4.75 46.16
CA ARG A 813 5.53 6.03 46.72
C ARG A 813 4.69 6.79 45.67
N PRO A 814 3.62 7.50 46.04
CA PRO A 814 2.76 8.20 45.09
C PRO A 814 3.56 9.24 44.26
N GLN A 815 3.75 8.98 42.97
CA GLN A 815 4.35 9.94 42.05
C GLN A 815 3.31 10.99 41.68
N LYS A 816 3.46 12.23 42.19
CA LYS A 816 2.73 13.40 41.69
C LYS A 816 3.27 13.76 40.30
N THR A 817 2.60 13.31 39.25
CA THR A 817 2.79 13.83 37.88
C THR A 817 1.95 15.09 37.71
N ASN A 818 2.58 16.24 37.93
CA ASN A 818 2.13 17.51 37.33
C ASN A 818 2.57 17.51 35.87
N ILE A 819 1.69 17.11 34.94
CA ILE A 819 1.96 17.25 33.52
C ILE A 819 1.30 18.55 33.04
N SER A 820 2.11 19.58 32.86
CA SER A 820 1.85 20.58 31.85
C SER A 820 2.49 20.09 30.54
N LEU A 821 1.69 19.91 29.49
CA LEU A 821 2.15 19.60 28.13
C LEU A 821 3.22 20.59 27.65
N SER A 822 3.23 21.83 28.16
CA SER A 822 4.24 22.84 27.86
C SER A 822 5.64 22.48 28.36
N ASN A 823 5.76 21.77 29.49
CA ASN A 823 7.05 21.39 30.07
C ASN A 823 7.70 20.20 29.37
N LEU A 824 6.90 19.32 28.76
CA LEU A 824 7.40 18.19 27.97
C LEU A 824 8.00 18.70 26.65
N PHE A 825 7.30 19.62 25.96
CA PHE A 825 7.81 20.29 24.76
C PHE A 825 9.05 21.14 25.06
N ARG A 826 9.07 21.90 26.17
CA ARG A 826 10.25 22.65 26.59
C ARG A 826 11.46 21.77 26.85
N LYS A 827 11.31 20.64 27.56
CA LYS A 827 12.43 19.73 27.85
C LYS A 827 12.97 19.02 26.61
N LEU A 828 12.12 18.73 25.62
CA LEU A 828 12.53 18.12 24.36
C LEU A 828 13.29 19.09 23.44
N ILE A 829 12.98 20.39 23.50
CA ILE A 829 13.64 21.42 22.68
C ILE A 829 14.91 21.97 23.36
N LEU A 830 14.92 22.06 24.69
CA LEU A 830 16.02 22.69 25.44
C LEU A 830 17.12 21.74 25.92
N SER A 831 17.00 20.41 25.76
CA SER A 831 18.08 19.50 26.19
C SER A 831 19.22 19.36 25.17
N ARG A 832 19.22 20.13 24.08
CA ARG A 832 20.29 20.19 23.05
C ARG A 832 20.42 21.55 22.35
N ILE A 833 20.03 22.63 23.00
CA ILE A 833 20.75 23.91 22.87
C ILE A 833 21.76 23.90 24.00
#